data_AF-A0A8I1NFW7-F1
#
_entry.id   AF-A0A8I1NFW7-F1
#
_cell.length_a   1.000
_cell.length_b   1.000
_cell.length_c   1.000
_cell.angle_alpha   90.00
_cell.angle_beta   90.00
_cell.angle_gamma   90.00
#
_symmetry.space_group_name_H-M   'P 1'
#
loop_
_entity.id
_entity.type
_entity.pdbx_description
1 polymer ?
#
loop_
_entity_poly.entity_id
_entity_poly.type
_entity_poly.pdbx_seq_one_letter_code
_entity_poly.pdbx_strand_id
1 'polypeptide(L)'
;MKVRGSISIIALVVVAFGFGTAEASASPWIQAHRGGAVENGKGTMPENSLPAFRQSAARGFTLEADVKLTADKVPVVIHDDSLDRTTNCAGPVKDKTLAELENCEIDVIGIDDAAVDLPAGDKRRTQIPTLAQLLNLLKKTGASANIEIKNLPTDNDWDPTYEYAAIIANAIKGSGVPSSQLMIQSFLPKNLVKFHEIDPAPTTSYLTLGVINSVGISSAVDNGIDWVSPQWPIDQQFVSDAHHAGLQVVPWTVDDAAGIREATALGVDALITNDPLMARANVKKVAPGLEAIPKAPSAKACRSTFARDTRRPARAMLKRKDAKGGPRVFAMQFKQEARHIKTYASFRKKIECMIRKWVVPYKAKGRPNVVAFNEDIGLMTLGTGSRGAGAREAFAKPAEVTECTDAAPPCRAIVGLNRITAAYAGPSTEYQSRYSIPNPFARGLVAAADTDARGWMQVFSDMARRYKVYIVGSNTQPRFRESQDPAEISLFRDPDLPKPKSVYVATSPEVYNEAFMWGPKLVRQEGPRPLRNVVASNLKVPLTAIEVGLGLTAGPKSGADAIANLKPYRLPGTKAKVGFATSLPAFQFGYDLGSPISGGAPCADVSITYMRCLSHLGTNLVMQDEANPGEWASPKGTYWQPLDWMGSTWRSVVDPGVKFTYNVTPHMVGNLGDLPFDGQTAITQRGLTAKKKCNYVGNRKLRPEDVSSYKRYAGPKRQFITLAPWVRKDGPRAQLRKTGAALLAASGKKMENRYLETAAIADLPFPPKKKRKNCIS
;
A
#
# COMPACT_ATOMS: atom_id res chain seq x y z
N MET A 1 -18.13 -77.40 9.41
CA MET A 1 -16.65 -77.54 9.28
C MET A 1 -16.24 -76.90 7.96
N LYS A 2 -15.33 -75.94 7.83
CA LYS A 2 -14.46 -75.20 8.77
C LYS A 2 -14.21 -73.83 8.10
N VAL A 3 -14.49 -72.76 8.83
CA VAL A 3 -14.04 -71.40 8.53
C VAL A 3 -12.54 -71.35 8.81
N ARG A 4 -11.73 -70.84 7.88
CA ARG A 4 -10.37 -70.34 8.14
C ARG A 4 -10.12 -69.12 7.25
N GLY A 5 -10.43 -67.94 7.78
CA GLY A 5 -9.84 -66.69 7.35
C GLY A 5 -8.47 -66.54 8.02
N SER A 6 -7.46 -66.20 7.24
CA SER A 6 -6.14 -65.84 7.74
C SER A 6 -6.06 -64.35 7.99
N ILE A 7 -5.68 -64.05 9.23
CA ILE A 7 -5.43 -62.76 9.86
C ILE A 7 -4.25 -62.06 9.16
N SER A 8 -4.43 -60.80 8.79
CA SER A 8 -3.34 -59.83 8.65
C SER A 8 -3.70 -58.60 9.47
N ILE A 9 -2.84 -58.34 10.45
CA ILE A 9 -2.95 -57.32 11.48
C ILE A 9 -2.86 -55.94 10.82
N ILE A 10 -4.00 -55.24 10.72
CA ILE A 10 -4.03 -53.79 10.52
C ILE A 10 -3.88 -53.18 11.91
N ALA A 11 -2.73 -52.55 12.15
CA ALA A 11 -2.51 -51.73 13.33
C ALA A 11 -3.51 -50.56 13.30
N LEU A 12 -4.46 -50.60 14.23
CA LEU A 12 -5.43 -49.56 14.49
C LEU A 12 -4.68 -48.36 15.12
N VAL A 13 -4.21 -47.43 14.28
CA VAL A 13 -3.82 -46.11 14.77
C VAL A 13 -5.11 -45.33 15.01
N VAL A 14 -5.44 -45.18 16.29
CA VAL A 14 -6.48 -44.27 16.78
C VAL A 14 -6.16 -42.88 16.23
N VAL A 15 -6.98 -42.40 15.29
CA VAL A 15 -7.00 -41.01 14.85
C VAL A 15 -7.54 -40.18 16.00
N ALA A 16 -6.64 -39.70 16.86
CA ALA A 16 -6.94 -38.61 17.75
C ALA A 16 -7.02 -37.33 16.89
N PHE A 17 -8.24 -36.87 16.62
CA PHE A 17 -8.50 -35.52 16.14
C PHE A 17 -8.03 -34.51 17.19
N GLY A 18 -6.77 -34.14 17.13
CA GLY A 18 -6.23 -32.97 17.81
C GLY A 18 -6.26 -31.77 16.86
N PHE A 19 -7.41 -31.11 16.77
CA PHE A 19 -7.47 -29.75 16.23
C PHE A 19 -6.89 -28.81 17.28
N GLY A 20 -5.81 -28.12 16.94
CA GLY A 20 -5.12 -27.20 17.82
C GLY A 20 -4.06 -26.42 17.04
N THR A 21 -4.51 -25.59 16.11
CA THR A 21 -3.69 -24.54 15.49
C THR A 21 -3.86 -23.27 16.33
N ALA A 22 -2.95 -23.05 17.28
CA ALA A 22 -2.79 -21.74 17.88
C ALA A 22 -2.03 -20.85 16.89
N GLU A 23 -2.77 -20.03 16.15
CA GLU A 23 -2.25 -19.00 15.26
C GLU A 23 -1.29 -18.08 16.02
N ALA A 24 -0.03 -17.98 15.61
CA ALA A 24 0.83 -16.90 16.09
C ALA A 24 0.48 -15.61 15.32
N SER A 25 -0.56 -14.96 15.83
CA SER A 25 -1.06 -13.67 15.40
C SER A 25 -0.02 -12.56 15.54
N ALA A 26 -0.14 -11.53 14.68
CA ALA A 26 0.55 -10.26 14.88
C ALA A 26 0.16 -9.68 16.24
N SER A 27 1.01 -8.85 16.86
CA SER A 27 0.63 -8.15 18.08
C SER A 27 -0.65 -7.32 17.82
N PRO A 28 -1.74 -7.48 18.59
CA PRO A 28 -2.97 -6.74 18.40
C PRO A 28 -2.75 -5.23 18.55
N TRP A 29 -3.47 -4.42 17.76
CA TRP A 29 -3.50 -2.97 17.99
C TRP A 29 -4.13 -2.67 19.34
N ILE A 30 -3.59 -1.67 20.04
CA ILE A 30 -4.11 -1.26 21.34
C ILE A 30 -4.93 0.01 21.16
N GLN A 31 -6.22 -0.08 21.50
CA GLN A 31 -7.15 1.03 21.58
C GLN A 31 -7.25 1.49 23.04
N ALA A 32 -6.92 2.76 23.28
CA ALA A 32 -6.98 3.38 24.60
C ALA A 32 -8.44 3.75 24.91
N HIS A 33 -9.11 2.90 25.70
CA HIS A 33 -10.52 3.05 26.11
C HIS A 33 -10.73 4.42 26.74
N ARG A 34 -11.65 5.21 26.18
CA ARG A 34 -11.95 6.59 26.58
C ARG A 34 -10.72 7.48 26.71
N GLY A 35 -9.70 7.23 25.88
CA GLY A 35 -8.43 7.94 25.88
C GLY A 35 -7.34 7.38 26.79
N GLY A 36 -7.60 6.29 27.53
CA GLY A 36 -6.63 5.62 28.40
C GLY A 36 -6.48 6.32 29.75
N ALA A 37 -7.51 6.26 30.59
CA ALA A 37 -7.58 6.95 31.87
C ALA A 37 -6.64 6.36 32.95
N VAL A 38 -6.16 5.13 32.76
CA VAL A 38 -5.39 4.36 33.74
C VAL A 38 -3.94 4.17 33.28
N GLU A 39 -3.00 4.30 34.21
CA GLU A 39 -1.60 3.88 34.01
C GLU A 39 -1.13 3.02 35.18
N ASN A 40 -0.74 1.77 34.88
CA ASN A 40 -0.34 0.74 35.84
C ASN A 40 -1.34 0.58 37.00
N GLY A 41 -2.63 0.48 36.66
CA GLY A 41 -3.71 0.29 37.64
C GLY A 41 -4.08 1.53 38.47
N LYS A 42 -3.62 2.72 38.09
CA LYS A 42 -3.99 3.99 38.78
C LYS A 42 -4.64 4.96 37.82
N GLY A 43 -5.70 5.63 38.26
CA GLY A 43 -6.29 6.75 37.55
C GLY A 43 -5.28 7.89 37.41
N THR A 44 -5.01 8.31 36.18
CA THR A 44 -4.02 9.37 35.88
C THR A 44 -4.55 10.47 34.97
N MET A 45 -5.54 10.15 34.15
CA MET A 45 -6.17 11.08 33.23
C MET A 45 -7.70 11.02 33.37
N PRO A 46 -8.41 12.13 33.11
CA PRO A 46 -9.87 12.10 33.01
C PRO A 46 -10.28 11.31 31.76
N GLU A 47 -11.23 10.38 31.89
CA GLU A 47 -11.79 9.66 30.74
C GLU A 47 -12.45 10.63 29.75
N ASN A 48 -12.49 10.25 28.46
CA ASN A 48 -13.09 11.02 27.37
C ASN A 48 -12.60 12.49 27.26
N SER A 49 -11.36 12.76 27.67
CA SER A 49 -10.81 14.12 27.73
C SER A 49 -9.71 14.39 26.69
N LEU A 50 -9.60 15.65 26.24
CA LEU A 50 -8.53 16.06 25.32
C LEU A 50 -7.12 15.80 25.87
N PRO A 51 -6.81 15.99 27.17
CA PRO A 51 -5.53 15.59 27.74
C PRO A 51 -5.23 14.09 27.56
N ALA A 52 -6.18 13.20 27.89
CA ALA A 52 -6.03 11.76 27.72
C ALA A 52 -5.77 11.40 26.24
N PHE A 53 -6.61 11.93 25.33
CA PHE A 53 -6.46 11.73 23.89
C PHE A 53 -5.13 12.21 23.34
N ARG A 54 -4.64 13.38 23.75
CA ARG A 54 -3.32 13.89 23.33
C ARG A 54 -2.19 12.97 23.79
N GLN A 55 -2.27 12.48 25.02
CA GLN A 55 -1.25 11.61 25.60
C GLN A 55 -1.21 10.27 24.85
N SER A 56 -2.36 9.64 24.68
CA SER A 56 -2.49 8.36 23.96
C SER A 56 -2.08 8.47 22.49
N ALA A 57 -2.47 9.56 21.80
CA ALA A 57 -2.04 9.84 20.43
C ALA A 57 -0.51 10.02 20.32
N ALA A 58 0.11 10.76 21.26
CA ALA A 58 1.56 10.95 21.29
C ALA A 58 2.32 9.64 21.53
N ARG A 59 1.69 8.67 22.21
CA ARG A 59 2.23 7.33 22.46
C ARG A 59 1.95 6.35 21.32
N GLY A 60 1.17 6.74 20.32
CA GLY A 60 0.86 5.92 19.14
C GLY A 60 -0.25 4.88 19.36
N PHE A 61 -1.13 5.09 20.33
CA PHE A 61 -2.34 4.27 20.51
C PHE A 61 -3.47 4.77 19.61
N THR A 62 -4.39 3.87 19.24
CA THR A 62 -5.70 4.27 18.69
C THR A 62 -6.53 4.84 19.83
N LEU A 63 -7.25 5.93 19.58
CA LEU A 63 -8.10 6.56 20.58
C LEU A 63 -9.49 5.93 20.52
N GLU A 64 -9.97 5.35 21.60
CA GLU A 64 -11.38 4.95 21.71
C GLU A 64 -12.13 6.07 22.44
N ALA A 65 -13.31 6.47 21.93
CA ALA A 65 -14.06 7.61 22.43
C ALA A 65 -15.58 7.45 22.23
N ASP A 66 -16.35 7.91 23.21
CA ASP A 66 -17.81 7.86 23.22
C ASP A 66 -18.43 9.18 22.77
N VAL A 67 -19.55 9.15 22.04
CA VAL A 67 -20.23 10.38 21.60
C VAL A 67 -21.71 10.44 22.02
N LYS A 68 -22.03 11.53 22.71
CA LYS A 68 -23.38 11.96 23.13
C LYS A 68 -23.84 13.25 22.42
N LEU A 69 -25.14 13.51 22.38
CA LEU A 69 -25.70 14.77 21.85
C LEU A 69 -26.24 15.66 22.98
N THR A 70 -25.89 16.94 22.92
CA THR A 70 -26.46 18.01 23.74
C THR A 70 -27.90 18.35 23.32
N ALA A 71 -28.57 19.20 24.11
CA ALA A 71 -29.91 19.71 23.83
C ALA A 71 -30.01 20.42 22.46
N ASP A 72 -28.98 21.20 22.11
CA ASP A 72 -28.82 21.88 20.82
C ASP A 72 -28.16 21.00 19.74
N LYS A 73 -28.13 19.68 19.96
CA LYS A 73 -27.67 18.65 19.01
C LYS A 73 -26.20 18.77 18.60
N VAL A 74 -25.36 19.38 19.42
CA VAL A 74 -23.91 19.36 19.23
C VAL A 74 -23.32 18.06 19.78
N PRO A 75 -22.54 17.31 18.99
CA PRO A 75 -21.88 16.10 19.47
C PRO A 75 -20.74 16.41 20.46
N VAL A 76 -20.82 15.80 21.63
CA VAL A 76 -19.85 15.90 22.73
C VAL A 76 -19.29 14.53 23.10
N VAL A 77 -18.08 14.50 23.63
CA VAL A 77 -17.33 13.28 23.92
C VAL A 77 -17.49 12.95 25.39
N ILE A 78 -18.41 12.04 25.70
CA ILE A 78 -18.78 11.60 27.05
C ILE A 78 -19.47 10.24 26.96
N HIS A 79 -19.25 9.39 27.97
CA HIS A 79 -19.73 8.01 27.98
C HIS A 79 -21.21 7.88 28.36
N ASP A 80 -21.56 8.43 29.53
CA ASP A 80 -22.88 8.28 30.13
C ASP A 80 -23.88 9.26 29.49
N ASP A 81 -25.17 8.94 29.59
CA ASP A 81 -26.24 9.85 29.19
C ASP A 81 -26.49 10.98 30.22
N SER A 82 -25.82 10.90 31.38
CA SER A 82 -25.80 11.92 32.43
C SER A 82 -24.40 12.45 32.75
N LEU A 83 -24.36 13.61 33.42
CA LEU A 83 -23.14 14.30 33.82
C LEU A 83 -22.60 13.84 35.19
N ASP A 84 -23.40 13.09 35.94
CA ASP A 84 -23.28 12.94 37.39
C ASP A 84 -22.02 12.19 37.84
N ARG A 85 -21.55 11.22 37.06
CA ARG A 85 -20.45 10.33 37.46
C ARG A 85 -19.07 10.96 37.28
N THR A 86 -18.90 11.78 36.25
CA THR A 86 -17.55 12.20 35.79
C THR A 86 -17.31 13.70 35.86
N THR A 87 -18.32 14.48 36.24
CA THR A 87 -18.25 15.93 36.20
C THR A 87 -18.80 16.56 37.47
N ASN A 88 -18.48 17.84 37.67
CA ASN A 88 -19.05 18.67 38.73
C ASN A 88 -20.48 19.15 38.45
N CYS A 89 -21.10 18.68 37.36
CA CYS A 89 -22.46 19.01 36.95
C CYS A 89 -23.38 17.81 37.14
N ALA A 90 -24.69 18.07 37.14
CA ALA A 90 -25.71 17.05 37.33
C ALA A 90 -26.75 17.04 36.20
N GLY A 91 -27.35 15.87 36.00
CA GLY A 91 -28.47 15.63 35.10
C GLY A 91 -28.09 15.18 33.69
N PRO A 92 -29.08 14.95 32.81
CA PRO A 92 -28.87 14.39 31.49
C PRO A 92 -28.11 15.33 30.54
N VAL A 93 -27.21 14.77 29.73
CA VAL A 93 -26.47 15.52 28.69
C VAL A 93 -27.42 16.14 27.67
N LYS A 94 -28.48 15.40 27.30
CA LYS A 94 -29.51 15.85 26.34
C LYS A 94 -30.32 17.06 26.80
N ASP A 95 -30.28 17.41 28.09
CA ASP A 95 -31.02 18.54 28.68
C ASP A 95 -30.13 19.80 28.82
N LYS A 96 -28.86 19.72 28.42
CA LYS A 96 -27.90 20.83 28.45
C LYS A 96 -27.45 21.20 27.05
N THR A 97 -27.45 22.49 26.76
CA THR A 97 -26.82 23.04 25.55
C THR A 97 -25.30 23.01 25.68
N LEU A 98 -24.58 23.07 24.56
CA LEU A 98 -23.10 23.17 24.60
C LEU A 98 -22.62 24.33 25.48
N ALA A 99 -23.26 25.50 25.38
CA ALA A 99 -22.90 26.68 26.15
C ALA A 99 -23.06 26.48 27.66
N GLU A 100 -24.05 25.69 28.09
CA GLU A 100 -24.20 25.34 29.51
C GLU A 100 -23.11 24.37 29.96
N LEU A 101 -22.72 23.41 29.10
CA LEU A 101 -21.65 22.46 29.37
C LEU A 101 -20.25 23.10 29.47
N GLU A 102 -20.04 24.32 28.94
CA GLU A 102 -18.78 25.05 29.11
C GLU A 102 -18.47 25.40 30.58
N ASN A 103 -19.46 25.28 31.48
CA ASN A 103 -19.27 25.45 32.92
C ASN A 103 -19.07 24.12 33.65
N CYS A 104 -19.09 22.99 32.95
CA CYS A 104 -18.94 21.66 33.49
C CYS A 104 -17.51 21.14 33.31
N GLU A 105 -16.83 20.91 34.42
CA GLU A 105 -15.51 20.31 34.45
C GLU A 105 -15.62 18.82 34.74
N ILE A 106 -14.94 18.01 33.93
CA ILE A 106 -14.60 16.64 34.27
C ILE A 106 -13.72 16.69 35.50
N ASP A 107 -14.22 16.18 36.62
CA ASP A 107 -13.56 16.22 37.92
C ASP A 107 -13.27 14.85 38.51
N VAL A 108 -13.28 13.82 37.66
CA VAL A 108 -12.81 12.49 38.01
C VAL A 108 -11.67 12.09 37.07
N ILE A 109 -10.62 11.48 37.63
CA ILE A 109 -9.57 10.81 36.86
C ILE A 109 -9.63 9.30 37.06
N GLY A 110 -9.13 8.53 36.10
CA GLY A 110 -9.33 7.09 36.11
C GLY A 110 -10.74 6.72 35.69
N ILE A 111 -11.06 5.46 35.91
CA ILE A 111 -12.32 4.82 35.54
C ILE A 111 -12.51 3.61 36.47
N ASP A 112 -13.76 3.24 36.72
CA ASP A 112 -14.16 2.11 37.57
C ASP A 112 -13.40 2.12 38.92
N ASP A 113 -12.80 1.00 39.32
CA ASP A 113 -12.08 0.86 40.59
C ASP A 113 -10.84 1.76 40.72
N ALA A 114 -10.38 2.37 39.62
CA ALA A 114 -9.26 3.29 39.60
C ALA A 114 -9.68 4.77 39.61
N ALA A 115 -10.99 5.05 39.70
CA ALA A 115 -11.53 6.40 39.70
C ALA A 115 -11.15 7.17 40.97
N VAL A 116 -10.83 8.46 40.79
CA VAL A 116 -10.48 9.39 41.88
C VAL A 116 -11.10 10.75 41.61
N ASP A 117 -11.91 11.22 42.57
CA ASP A 117 -12.47 12.57 42.56
C ASP A 117 -11.35 13.62 42.75
N LEU A 118 -11.40 14.64 41.92
CA LEU A 118 -10.51 15.79 41.98
C LEU A 118 -11.19 16.89 42.79
N PRO A 119 -10.50 17.58 43.71
CA PRO A 119 -11.06 18.75 44.39
C PRO A 119 -11.21 19.94 43.41
N ALA A 120 -12.12 20.87 43.74
CA ALA A 120 -12.29 22.11 42.98
C ALA A 120 -10.96 22.87 42.83
N GLY A 121 -10.68 23.36 41.61
CA GLY A 121 -9.45 24.07 41.28
C GLY A 121 -8.22 23.18 40.99
N ASP A 122 -8.35 21.85 41.02
CA ASP A 122 -7.29 20.95 40.56
C ASP A 122 -7.01 21.16 39.06
N LYS A 123 -5.74 21.33 38.69
CA LYS A 123 -5.31 21.61 37.31
C LYS A 123 -5.57 20.46 36.33
N ARG A 124 -5.90 19.27 36.82
CA ARG A 124 -6.27 18.11 36.01
C ARG A 124 -7.73 18.14 35.59
N ARG A 125 -8.57 18.94 36.26
CA ARG A 125 -9.94 19.19 35.81
C ARG A 125 -9.92 19.81 34.41
N THR A 126 -10.83 19.38 33.56
CA THR A 126 -10.87 19.78 32.15
C THR A 126 -12.30 19.81 31.65
N GLN A 127 -12.55 20.54 30.57
CA GLN A 127 -13.84 20.61 29.93
C GLN A 127 -14.19 19.33 29.16
N ILE A 128 -15.48 19.02 29.06
CA ILE A 128 -16.03 17.99 28.19
C ILE A 128 -15.72 18.35 26.74
N PRO A 129 -14.99 17.52 25.97
CA PRO A 129 -14.66 17.86 24.59
C PRO A 129 -15.89 17.79 23.68
N THR A 130 -15.93 18.66 22.68
CA THR A 130 -16.78 18.41 21.50
C THR A 130 -16.14 17.36 20.60
N LEU A 131 -16.95 16.62 19.84
CA LEU A 131 -16.44 15.72 18.80
C LEU A 131 -15.59 16.50 17.79
N ALA A 132 -15.96 17.74 17.46
CA ALA A 132 -15.19 18.60 16.57
C ALA A 132 -13.76 18.86 17.09
N GLN A 133 -13.58 19.02 18.40
CA GLN A 133 -12.24 19.17 19.00
C GLN A 133 -11.43 17.88 18.90
N LEU A 134 -12.03 16.71 19.14
CA LEU A 134 -11.38 15.41 18.95
C LEU A 134 -10.98 15.20 17.48
N LEU A 135 -11.89 15.40 16.53
CA LEU A 135 -11.60 15.26 15.09
C LEU A 135 -10.50 16.24 14.63
N ASN A 136 -10.46 17.45 15.19
CA ASN A 136 -9.37 18.39 14.94
C ASN A 136 -8.03 17.92 15.53
N LEU A 137 -8.03 17.23 16.66
CA LEU A 137 -6.83 16.58 17.20
C LEU A 137 -6.33 15.51 16.24
N LEU A 138 -7.21 14.62 15.75
CA LEU A 138 -6.85 13.55 14.80
C LEU A 138 -6.20 14.11 13.53
N LYS A 139 -6.78 15.15 12.91
CA LYS A 139 -6.19 15.82 11.73
C LYS A 139 -4.78 16.35 11.99
N LYS A 140 -4.54 16.89 13.19
CA LYS A 140 -3.26 17.50 13.56
C LYS A 140 -2.19 16.47 13.85
N THR A 141 -2.53 15.38 14.54
CA THR A 141 -1.58 14.36 14.99
C THR A 141 -1.39 13.24 13.98
N GLY A 142 -2.41 12.97 13.16
CA GLY A 142 -2.47 11.80 12.30
C GLY A 142 -2.84 10.51 13.03
N ALA A 143 -3.28 10.59 14.29
CA ALA A 143 -3.71 9.44 15.07
C ALA A 143 -5.01 8.85 14.53
N SER A 144 -5.23 7.56 14.81
CA SER A 144 -6.49 6.87 14.51
C SER A 144 -7.43 6.92 15.72
N ALA A 145 -8.74 6.82 15.47
CA ALA A 145 -9.75 6.71 16.50
C ALA A 145 -10.81 5.65 16.15
N ASN A 146 -11.32 4.99 17.19
CA ASN A 146 -12.54 4.22 17.19
C ASN A 146 -13.60 5.02 17.95
N ILE A 147 -14.65 5.47 17.26
CA ILE A 147 -15.64 6.42 17.81
C ILE A 147 -16.96 5.69 17.97
N GLU A 148 -17.46 5.63 19.21
CA GLU A 148 -18.74 5.00 19.52
C GLU A 148 -19.93 5.95 19.40
N ILE A 149 -20.96 5.50 18.68
CA ILE A 149 -22.28 6.14 18.65
C ILE A 149 -23.13 5.58 19.80
N LYS A 150 -23.23 6.33 20.91
CA LYS A 150 -23.98 5.96 22.11
C LYS A 150 -25.49 6.25 22.01
N ASN A 151 -26.13 5.71 21.00
CA ASN A 151 -27.58 5.75 20.85
C ASN A 151 -28.13 4.36 21.17
N LEU A 152 -28.54 4.12 22.42
CA LEU A 152 -29.00 2.82 22.93
C LEU A 152 -30.44 2.89 23.46
N PRO A 153 -31.26 1.83 23.34
CA PRO A 153 -32.66 1.85 23.79
C PRO A 153 -32.82 1.93 25.31
N THR A 154 -31.74 1.67 26.04
CA THR A 154 -31.68 1.74 27.51
C THR A 154 -31.37 3.13 28.04
N ASP A 155 -30.90 4.04 27.18
CA ASP A 155 -30.45 5.36 27.61
C ASP A 155 -31.61 6.36 27.57
N ASN A 156 -31.57 7.35 28.46
CA ASN A 156 -32.59 8.39 28.54
C ASN A 156 -32.67 9.24 27.27
N ASP A 157 -31.60 9.26 26.47
CA ASP A 157 -31.47 9.99 25.21
C ASP A 157 -31.66 9.12 23.96
N TRP A 158 -32.25 7.93 24.10
CA TRP A 158 -32.56 7.03 22.99
C TRP A 158 -33.32 7.73 21.85
N ASP A 159 -32.76 7.64 20.64
CA ASP A 159 -33.38 8.08 19.40
C ASP A 159 -33.68 6.89 18.47
N PRO A 160 -34.94 6.43 18.40
CA PRO A 160 -35.34 5.33 17.52
C PRO A 160 -35.39 5.72 16.03
N THR A 161 -35.26 7.00 15.70
CA THR A 161 -35.24 7.49 14.30
C THR A 161 -33.86 7.38 13.67
N TYR A 162 -32.81 7.17 14.48
CA TYR A 162 -31.41 7.15 14.08
C TYR A 162 -30.90 8.49 13.52
N GLU A 163 -31.62 9.59 13.74
CA GLU A 163 -31.15 10.94 13.41
C GLU A 163 -29.93 11.30 14.24
N TYR A 164 -29.85 10.81 15.46
CA TYR A 164 -28.67 10.85 16.32
C TYR A 164 -27.42 10.35 15.60
N ALA A 165 -27.49 9.17 14.99
CA ALA A 165 -26.39 8.59 14.23
C ALA A 165 -26.07 9.42 12.98
N ALA A 166 -27.10 9.97 12.32
CA ALA A 166 -26.94 10.84 11.16
C ALA A 166 -26.23 12.15 11.48
N ILE A 167 -26.53 12.79 12.62
CA ILE A 167 -25.86 14.00 13.09
C ILE A 167 -24.36 13.74 13.29
N ILE A 168 -24.01 12.63 13.96
CA ILE A 168 -22.61 12.24 14.19
C ILE A 168 -21.92 11.92 12.86
N ALA A 169 -22.56 11.17 11.97
CA ALA A 169 -22.03 10.84 10.65
C ALA A 169 -21.71 12.10 9.83
N ASN A 170 -22.63 13.07 9.81
CA ASN A 170 -22.43 14.35 9.13
C ASN A 170 -21.30 15.18 9.76
N ALA A 171 -21.18 15.19 11.09
CA ALA A 171 -20.09 15.88 11.77
C ALA A 171 -18.72 15.26 11.44
N ILE A 172 -18.64 13.92 11.43
CA ILE A 172 -17.42 13.18 11.08
C ILE A 172 -17.05 13.42 9.62
N LYS A 173 -17.98 13.22 8.69
CA LYS A 173 -17.78 13.45 7.24
C LYS A 173 -17.37 14.89 6.94
N GLY A 174 -18.04 15.86 7.57
CA GLY A 174 -17.76 17.28 7.41
C GLY A 174 -16.41 17.73 7.99
N SER A 175 -15.82 16.94 8.89
CA SER A 175 -14.56 17.28 9.54
C SER A 175 -13.34 17.22 8.62
N GLY A 176 -13.40 16.41 7.55
CA GLY A 176 -12.28 16.14 6.65
C GLY A 176 -11.14 15.30 7.25
N VAL A 177 -11.37 14.63 8.38
CA VAL A 177 -10.48 13.57 8.88
C VAL A 177 -10.42 12.45 7.82
N PRO A 178 -9.25 11.95 7.42
CA PRO A 178 -9.17 10.81 6.51
C PRO A 178 -9.88 9.58 7.08
N SER A 179 -10.76 8.94 6.31
CA SER A 179 -11.50 7.75 6.74
C SER A 179 -10.60 6.59 7.18
N SER A 180 -9.37 6.51 6.65
CA SER A 180 -8.35 5.54 7.09
C SER A 180 -7.83 5.76 8.52
N GLN A 181 -8.23 6.84 9.18
CA GLN A 181 -7.97 7.10 10.61
C GLN A 181 -9.18 6.75 11.48
N LEU A 182 -10.32 6.35 10.92
CA LEU A 182 -11.58 6.26 11.62
C LEU A 182 -12.14 4.84 11.57
N MET A 183 -12.49 4.34 12.75
CA MET A 183 -13.40 3.23 12.96
C MET A 183 -14.62 3.78 13.70
N ILE A 184 -15.82 3.31 13.33
CA ILE A 184 -17.08 3.72 13.96
C ILE A 184 -17.72 2.51 14.59
N GLN A 185 -18.06 2.59 15.87
CA GLN A 185 -18.62 1.47 16.61
C GLN A 185 -19.96 1.80 17.27
N SER A 186 -20.73 0.77 17.57
CA SER A 186 -22.04 0.88 18.23
C SER A 186 -22.55 -0.50 18.65
N PHE A 187 -23.29 -0.57 19.77
CA PHE A 187 -24.04 -1.78 20.18
C PHE A 187 -25.32 -2.01 19.37
N LEU A 188 -25.74 -1.04 18.55
CA LEU A 188 -26.84 -1.23 17.61
C LEU A 188 -26.32 -1.21 16.17
N PRO A 189 -26.48 -2.31 15.41
CA PRO A 189 -26.11 -2.36 14.00
C PRO A 189 -26.79 -1.27 13.16
N LYS A 190 -28.03 -0.90 13.51
CA LYS A 190 -28.79 0.15 12.79
C LYS A 190 -28.14 1.53 12.86
N ASN A 191 -27.42 1.88 13.94
CA ASN A 191 -26.63 3.12 13.97
C ASN A 191 -25.49 3.07 12.94
N LEU A 192 -24.86 1.91 12.77
CA LEU A 192 -23.75 1.69 11.83
C LEU A 192 -24.24 1.69 10.39
N VAL A 193 -25.37 1.02 10.11
CA VAL A 193 -26.04 1.08 8.80
C VAL A 193 -26.37 2.53 8.47
N LYS A 194 -26.97 3.27 9.41
CA LYS A 194 -27.30 4.68 9.20
C LYS A 194 -26.08 5.56 8.96
N PHE A 195 -25.00 5.31 9.70
CA PHE A 195 -23.72 5.99 9.47
C PHE A 195 -23.19 5.69 8.07
N HIS A 196 -23.15 4.41 7.68
CA HIS A 196 -22.62 3.94 6.40
C HIS A 196 -23.40 4.50 5.19
N GLU A 197 -24.72 4.67 5.30
CA GLU A 197 -25.54 5.38 4.29
C GLU A 197 -25.03 6.80 4.00
N ILE A 198 -24.50 7.49 5.02
CA ILE A 198 -24.04 8.88 4.94
C ILE A 198 -22.56 8.95 4.58
N ASP A 199 -21.72 8.14 5.22
CA ASP A 199 -20.28 8.04 4.98
C ASP A 199 -19.83 6.57 5.00
N PRO A 200 -19.73 5.91 3.83
CA PRO A 200 -19.37 4.49 3.76
C PRO A 200 -17.86 4.24 3.87
N ALA A 201 -17.03 5.29 3.94
CA ALA A 201 -15.58 5.16 3.82
C ALA A 201 -14.85 4.73 5.12
N PRO A 202 -15.27 5.16 6.33
CA PRO A 202 -14.73 4.61 7.58
C PRO A 202 -15.16 3.15 7.79
N THR A 203 -14.27 2.34 8.37
CA THR A 203 -14.65 0.97 8.77
C THR A 203 -15.62 1.00 9.94
N THR A 204 -16.52 0.03 10.01
CA THR A 204 -17.51 -0.10 11.09
C THR A 204 -17.23 -1.31 11.99
N SER A 205 -17.58 -1.19 13.28
CA SER A 205 -17.38 -2.25 14.27
C SER A 205 -18.62 -2.49 15.13
N TYR A 206 -19.11 -3.73 15.17
CA TYR A 206 -20.28 -4.09 15.96
C TYR A 206 -19.90 -4.47 17.39
N LEU A 207 -20.32 -3.67 18.38
CA LEU A 207 -20.13 -3.97 19.79
C LEU A 207 -21.16 -4.99 20.28
N THR A 208 -20.70 -6.03 20.99
CA THR A 208 -21.58 -7.05 21.56
C THR A 208 -21.31 -7.26 23.04
N LEU A 209 -22.38 -7.55 23.79
CA LEU A 209 -22.31 -8.06 25.16
C LEU A 209 -22.11 -9.58 25.13
N GLY A 210 -21.57 -10.15 26.22
CA GLY A 210 -21.20 -11.56 26.30
C GLY A 210 -22.31 -12.52 25.85
N VAL A 211 -23.56 -12.23 26.25
CA VAL A 211 -24.75 -13.03 25.92
C VAL A 211 -25.09 -13.11 24.42
N ILE A 212 -24.62 -12.15 23.63
CA ILE A 212 -24.87 -12.06 22.18
C ILE A 212 -23.59 -12.11 21.35
N ASN A 213 -22.43 -12.39 21.95
CA ASN A 213 -21.17 -12.49 21.20
C ASN A 213 -21.33 -13.47 20.00
N SER A 214 -21.78 -14.70 20.23
CA SER A 214 -21.89 -15.74 19.18
C SER A 214 -22.80 -15.34 18.00
N VAL A 215 -23.91 -14.66 18.26
CA VAL A 215 -24.82 -14.15 17.20
C VAL A 215 -24.33 -12.83 16.59
N GLY A 216 -23.34 -12.21 17.21
CA GLY A 216 -22.70 -10.98 16.76
C GLY A 216 -22.04 -11.11 15.39
N ILE A 217 -21.40 -12.26 15.14
CA ILE A 217 -20.71 -12.57 13.89
C ILE A 217 -21.70 -12.56 12.72
N SER A 218 -22.78 -13.35 12.81
CA SER A 218 -23.79 -13.40 11.74
C SER A 218 -24.46 -12.05 11.54
N SER A 219 -24.79 -11.35 12.62
CA SER A 219 -25.40 -10.01 12.52
C SER A 219 -24.47 -8.99 11.87
N ALA A 220 -23.15 -9.03 12.13
CA ALA A 220 -22.18 -8.15 11.49
C ALA A 220 -22.12 -8.42 9.98
N VAL A 221 -22.04 -9.69 9.57
CA VAL A 221 -22.06 -10.09 8.15
C VAL A 221 -23.34 -9.63 7.45
N ASP A 222 -24.50 -9.89 8.05
CA ASP A 222 -25.81 -9.55 7.47
C ASP A 222 -26.00 -8.04 7.24
N ASN A 223 -25.29 -7.21 8.01
CA ASN A 223 -25.35 -5.76 7.93
C ASN A 223 -24.13 -5.14 7.21
N GLY A 224 -23.24 -5.96 6.64
CA GLY A 224 -22.05 -5.48 5.91
C GLY A 224 -21.05 -4.73 6.80
N ILE A 225 -20.92 -5.13 8.06
CA ILE A 225 -20.01 -4.52 9.05
C ILE A 225 -18.63 -5.20 8.96
N ASP A 226 -17.55 -4.43 9.16
CA ASP A 226 -16.17 -4.87 8.94
C ASP A 226 -15.53 -5.57 10.15
N TRP A 227 -15.90 -5.16 11.37
CA TRP A 227 -15.31 -5.62 12.64
C TRP A 227 -16.38 -6.07 13.64
N VAL A 228 -16.01 -6.97 14.55
CA VAL A 228 -16.77 -7.29 15.76
C VAL A 228 -15.96 -6.94 17.00
N SER A 229 -16.61 -6.27 17.95
CA SER A 229 -16.07 -5.85 19.23
C SER A 229 -16.78 -6.58 20.36
N PRO A 230 -16.40 -7.84 20.66
CA PRO A 230 -17.07 -8.63 21.68
C PRO A 230 -16.69 -8.23 23.09
N GLN A 231 -17.63 -8.36 24.03
CA GLN A 231 -17.30 -8.26 25.44
C GLN A 231 -16.36 -9.42 25.82
N TRP A 232 -15.26 -9.10 26.49
CA TRP A 232 -14.31 -10.07 27.02
C TRP A 232 -14.90 -10.81 28.24
N PRO A 233 -14.66 -12.13 28.43
CA PRO A 233 -13.82 -13.01 27.63
C PRO A 233 -14.48 -13.61 26.38
N ILE A 234 -13.64 -14.00 25.42
CA ILE A 234 -14.00 -14.80 24.24
C ILE A 234 -13.05 -16.00 24.14
N ASP A 235 -13.40 -16.99 23.31
CA ASP A 235 -12.58 -18.17 23.08
C ASP A 235 -11.99 -18.21 21.64
N GLN A 236 -11.18 -19.24 21.38
CA GLN A 236 -10.54 -19.44 20.07
C GLN A 236 -11.56 -19.69 18.95
N GLN A 237 -12.69 -20.32 19.30
CA GLN A 237 -13.73 -20.64 18.33
C GLN A 237 -14.37 -19.36 17.80
N PHE A 238 -14.69 -18.42 18.69
CA PHE A 238 -15.19 -17.10 18.32
C PHE A 238 -14.27 -16.36 17.35
N VAL A 239 -12.96 -16.28 17.66
CA VAL A 239 -11.99 -15.57 16.81
C VAL A 239 -11.91 -16.23 15.44
N SER A 240 -11.83 -17.57 15.41
CA SER A 240 -11.77 -18.33 14.16
C SER A 240 -13.03 -18.14 13.30
N ASP A 241 -14.21 -18.16 13.91
CA ASP A 241 -15.49 -17.98 13.21
C ASP A 241 -15.62 -16.57 12.64
N ALA A 242 -15.21 -15.54 13.39
CA ALA A 242 -15.20 -14.17 12.91
C ALA A 242 -14.23 -14.00 11.73
N HIS A 243 -13.01 -14.53 11.84
CA HIS A 243 -12.01 -14.47 10.76
C HIS A 243 -12.45 -15.25 9.51
N HIS A 244 -13.06 -16.43 9.67
CA HIS A 244 -13.64 -17.18 8.55
C HIS A 244 -14.79 -16.43 7.86
N ALA A 245 -15.54 -15.63 8.61
CA ALA A 245 -16.58 -14.75 8.07
C ALA A 245 -16.02 -13.47 7.42
N GLY A 246 -14.69 -13.28 7.40
CA GLY A 246 -14.03 -12.10 6.83
C GLY A 246 -14.02 -10.88 7.76
N LEU A 247 -14.43 -11.04 9.01
CA LEU A 247 -14.45 -9.99 10.02
C LEU A 247 -13.10 -9.89 10.73
N GLN A 248 -12.86 -8.76 11.37
CA GLN A 248 -11.76 -8.57 12.32
C GLN A 248 -12.29 -8.47 13.75
N VAL A 249 -11.46 -8.78 14.75
CA VAL A 249 -11.88 -8.93 16.15
C VAL A 249 -11.15 -7.95 17.08
N VAL A 250 -11.92 -7.20 17.88
CA VAL A 250 -11.40 -6.27 18.89
C VAL A 250 -12.18 -6.35 20.21
N PRO A 251 -11.81 -7.23 21.15
CA PRO A 251 -12.54 -7.36 22.41
C PRO A 251 -12.42 -6.11 23.30
N TRP A 252 -13.47 -5.88 24.09
CA TRP A 252 -13.55 -4.85 25.11
C TRP A 252 -14.13 -5.41 26.43
N THR A 253 -13.79 -4.91 27.61
CA THR A 253 -12.55 -4.19 27.91
C THR A 253 -11.58 -5.21 28.52
N VAL A 254 -10.36 -5.29 27.99
CA VAL A 254 -9.33 -6.23 28.45
C VAL A 254 -8.36 -5.50 29.36
N ASP A 255 -8.55 -5.60 30.68
CA ASP A 255 -7.89 -4.70 31.65
C ASP A 255 -6.86 -5.35 32.57
N ASP A 256 -6.67 -6.67 32.46
CA ASP A 256 -5.66 -7.36 33.23
C ASP A 256 -4.61 -8.02 32.33
N ALA A 257 -3.41 -8.18 32.90
CA ALA A 257 -2.26 -8.69 32.17
C ALA A 257 -2.46 -10.14 31.67
N ALA A 258 -3.27 -10.96 32.36
CA ALA A 258 -3.58 -12.31 31.91
C ALA A 258 -4.54 -12.28 30.72
N GLY A 259 -5.62 -11.50 30.80
CA GLY A 259 -6.54 -11.25 29.70
C GLY A 259 -5.84 -10.71 28.45
N ILE A 260 -4.92 -9.74 28.58
CA ILE A 260 -4.14 -9.22 27.44
C ILE A 260 -3.33 -10.33 26.77
N ARG A 261 -2.66 -11.18 27.55
CA ARG A 261 -1.85 -12.29 27.02
C ARG A 261 -2.72 -13.36 26.38
N GLU A 262 -3.87 -13.64 26.97
CA GLU A 262 -4.85 -14.59 26.46
C GLU A 262 -5.46 -14.11 25.15
N ALA A 263 -6.02 -12.90 25.10
CA ALA A 263 -6.53 -12.29 23.88
C ALA A 263 -5.47 -12.27 22.75
N THR A 264 -4.23 -11.90 23.08
CA THR A 264 -3.10 -11.97 22.12
C THR A 264 -2.85 -13.40 21.62
N ALA A 265 -2.99 -14.41 22.49
CA ALA A 265 -2.79 -15.81 22.13
C ALA A 265 -3.95 -16.39 21.31
N LEU A 266 -5.16 -15.88 21.51
CA LEU A 266 -6.35 -16.24 20.71
C LEU A 266 -6.29 -15.67 19.29
N GLY A 267 -5.47 -14.65 19.08
CA GLY A 267 -5.20 -14.09 17.76
C GLY A 267 -6.06 -12.89 17.37
N VAL A 268 -6.65 -12.19 18.33
CA VAL A 268 -7.43 -10.96 18.08
C VAL A 268 -6.62 -9.91 17.32
N ASP A 269 -7.29 -9.08 16.51
CA ASP A 269 -6.64 -8.09 15.63
C ASP A 269 -6.34 -6.77 16.36
N ALA A 270 -7.15 -6.43 17.35
CA ALA A 270 -6.95 -5.32 18.26
C ALA A 270 -7.51 -5.64 19.66
N LEU A 271 -7.31 -4.78 20.66
CA LEU A 271 -7.97 -4.83 21.96
C LEU A 271 -8.29 -3.42 22.47
N ILE A 272 -9.39 -3.29 23.21
CA ILE A 272 -9.77 -2.07 23.92
C ILE A 272 -9.45 -2.27 25.41
N THR A 273 -8.74 -1.31 26.01
CA THR A 273 -8.23 -1.39 27.39
C THR A 273 -8.19 -0.03 28.07
N ASN A 274 -8.49 0.00 29.36
CA ASN A 274 -8.35 1.16 30.24
C ASN A 274 -6.88 1.55 30.47
N ASP A 275 -5.97 0.56 30.47
CA ASP A 275 -4.54 0.74 30.72
C ASP A 275 -3.69 0.34 29.49
N PRO A 276 -3.57 1.24 28.50
CA PRO A 276 -2.89 0.94 27.25
C PRO A 276 -1.38 0.71 27.43
N LEU A 277 -0.77 1.22 28.51
CA LEU A 277 0.64 0.97 28.83
C LEU A 277 0.84 -0.45 29.38
N MET A 278 -0.02 -0.89 30.30
CA MET A 278 -0.03 -2.27 30.81
C MET A 278 -0.27 -3.24 29.64
N ALA A 279 -1.24 -2.95 28.77
CA ALA A 279 -1.49 -3.77 27.60
C ALA A 279 -0.25 -3.85 26.70
N ARG A 280 0.40 -2.71 26.38
CA ARG A 280 1.63 -2.69 25.56
C ARG A 280 2.76 -3.50 26.17
N ALA A 281 2.86 -3.55 27.50
CA ALA A 281 3.87 -4.35 28.19
C ALA A 281 3.59 -5.86 28.14
N ASN A 282 2.31 -6.25 28.04
CA ASN A 282 1.86 -7.64 28.13
C ASN A 282 1.46 -8.28 26.80
N VAL A 283 1.20 -7.49 25.76
CA VAL A 283 1.16 -7.98 24.39
C VAL A 283 2.55 -8.54 24.07
N LYS A 284 2.63 -9.85 23.78
CA LYS A 284 3.88 -10.48 23.34
C LYS A 284 4.43 -9.62 22.19
N LYS A 285 5.69 -9.16 22.30
CA LYS A 285 6.40 -8.50 21.19
C LYS A 285 6.58 -9.52 20.06
N VAL A 286 5.55 -9.69 19.23
CA VAL A 286 5.62 -10.40 17.95
C VAL A 286 6.01 -9.41 16.85
N ALA A 287 6.49 -8.21 17.20
CA ALA A 287 7.44 -7.52 16.34
C ALA A 287 8.82 -8.15 16.56
N PRO A 288 9.30 -9.09 15.73
CA PRO A 288 10.73 -9.34 15.71
C PRO A 288 11.41 -7.99 15.51
N GLY A 289 12.45 -7.71 16.31
CA GLY A 289 13.33 -6.59 16.02
C GLY A 289 13.69 -6.61 14.54
N LEU A 290 13.83 -5.43 13.93
CA LEU A 290 14.21 -5.35 12.52
C LEU A 290 15.39 -6.29 12.27
N GLU A 291 15.21 -7.24 11.36
CA GLU A 291 16.33 -8.10 10.97
C GLU A 291 17.50 -7.22 10.53
N ALA A 292 18.69 -7.60 10.98
CA ALA A 292 19.89 -6.87 10.60
C ALA A 292 19.99 -6.88 9.08
N ILE A 293 20.04 -5.69 8.49
CA ILE A 293 20.14 -5.56 7.03
C ILE A 293 21.43 -6.28 6.60
N PRO A 294 21.36 -7.32 5.72
CA PRO A 294 22.54 -8.04 5.25
C PRO A 294 23.65 -7.12 4.76
N LYS A 295 24.92 -7.47 5.02
CA LYS A 295 26.08 -6.66 4.63
C LYS A 295 26.05 -6.35 3.14
N ALA A 296 26.40 -5.11 2.79
CA ALA A 296 26.42 -4.66 1.42
C ALA A 296 27.51 -5.41 0.61
N PRO A 297 27.27 -5.76 -0.67
CA PRO A 297 28.22 -6.48 -1.50
C PRO A 297 29.50 -5.67 -1.75
N SER A 298 30.65 -6.32 -1.96
CA SER A 298 31.87 -5.61 -2.36
C SER A 298 31.75 -5.03 -3.78
N ALA A 299 32.60 -4.05 -4.12
CA ALA A 299 32.64 -3.52 -5.49
C ALA A 299 32.96 -4.62 -6.53
N LYS A 300 33.80 -5.60 -6.16
CA LYS A 300 34.08 -6.80 -6.98
C LYS A 300 32.82 -7.65 -7.19
N ALA A 301 32.07 -7.91 -6.12
CA ALA A 301 30.82 -8.66 -6.19
C ALA A 301 29.75 -7.96 -7.04
N CYS A 302 29.76 -6.61 -7.10
CA CYS A 302 28.85 -5.87 -7.95
C CYS A 302 29.18 -5.95 -9.45
N ARG A 303 30.43 -6.18 -9.85
CA ARG A 303 30.80 -6.23 -11.27
C ARG A 303 30.04 -7.31 -12.04
N SER A 304 29.74 -8.45 -11.39
CA SER A 304 29.04 -9.57 -12.04
C SER A 304 27.54 -9.35 -12.22
N THR A 305 26.94 -8.35 -11.55
CA THR A 305 25.50 -8.06 -11.69
C THR A 305 25.18 -7.07 -12.80
N PHE A 306 26.19 -6.40 -13.37
CA PHE A 306 25.97 -5.40 -14.40
C PHE A 306 25.51 -6.04 -15.71
N ALA A 307 24.58 -5.37 -16.39
CA ALA A 307 24.17 -5.75 -17.73
C ALA A 307 25.38 -5.71 -18.69
N ARG A 308 25.30 -6.47 -19.78
CA ARG A 308 26.33 -6.47 -20.84
C ARG A 308 26.47 -5.10 -21.51
N ASP A 309 25.37 -4.36 -21.67
CA ASP A 309 25.39 -2.97 -22.11
C ASP A 309 24.99 -2.06 -20.92
N THR A 310 25.95 -1.26 -20.45
CA THR A 310 25.70 -0.22 -19.46
C THR A 310 26.31 1.08 -19.93
N ARG A 311 25.63 2.20 -19.64
CA ARG A 311 26.14 3.55 -19.91
C ARG A 311 26.14 4.38 -18.65
N ARG A 312 26.91 5.46 -18.66
CA ARG A 312 26.85 6.46 -17.58
C ARG A 312 25.45 7.07 -17.55
N PRO A 313 24.92 7.40 -16.35
CA PRO A 313 23.64 8.07 -16.25
C PRO A 313 23.61 9.42 -16.99
N ALA A 314 22.48 9.75 -17.59
CA ALA A 314 22.21 11.11 -18.06
C ALA A 314 21.95 12.01 -16.83
N ARG A 315 22.64 13.15 -16.71
CA ARG A 315 22.72 13.92 -15.44
C ARG A 315 22.42 15.40 -15.61
N ALA A 316 21.20 15.80 -15.30
CA ALA A 316 20.76 17.20 -15.24
C ALA A 316 20.80 17.76 -13.81
N MET A 317 22.00 17.79 -13.22
CA MET A 317 22.23 18.33 -11.87
C MET A 317 22.40 19.86 -11.90
N LEU A 318 21.91 20.52 -10.85
CA LEU A 318 21.99 21.96 -10.65
C LEU A 318 23.06 22.31 -9.62
N LYS A 319 23.52 23.57 -9.64
CA LYS A 319 24.33 24.10 -8.52
C LYS A 319 23.50 24.08 -7.24
N ARG A 320 24.14 23.89 -6.08
CA ARG A 320 23.44 23.73 -4.78
C ARG A 320 22.42 24.85 -4.49
N LYS A 321 22.78 26.11 -4.79
CA LYS A 321 21.88 27.27 -4.60
C LYS A 321 20.61 27.20 -5.46
N ASP A 322 20.71 26.61 -6.64
CA ASP A 322 19.65 26.53 -7.64
C ASP A 322 18.75 25.30 -7.46
N ALA A 323 19.16 24.36 -6.61
CA ALA A 323 18.49 23.10 -6.38
C ALA A 323 17.67 23.08 -5.06
N LYS A 324 17.60 24.21 -4.35
CA LYS A 324 16.89 24.33 -3.06
C LYS A 324 15.40 23.99 -3.19
N GLY A 325 14.81 23.51 -2.10
CA GLY A 325 13.36 23.31 -1.97
C GLY A 325 12.76 22.09 -2.68
N GLY A 326 13.59 21.24 -3.30
CA GLY A 326 13.12 20.04 -4.01
C GLY A 326 14.10 18.86 -4.01
N PRO A 327 13.65 17.66 -4.39
CA PRO A 327 14.46 16.44 -4.33
C PRO A 327 15.52 16.38 -5.44
N ARG A 328 16.46 15.45 -5.27
CA ARG A 328 17.17 14.84 -6.41
C ARG A 328 16.51 13.50 -6.73
N VAL A 329 16.17 13.30 -7.99
CA VAL A 329 15.51 12.08 -8.47
C VAL A 329 16.45 11.26 -9.34
N PHE A 330 16.40 9.94 -9.17
CA PHE A 330 17.12 8.93 -9.92
C PHE A 330 16.07 8.03 -10.57
N ALA A 331 15.75 8.29 -11.84
CA ALA A 331 14.89 7.42 -12.63
C ALA A 331 15.75 6.27 -13.17
N MET A 332 15.49 5.05 -12.73
CA MET A 332 16.30 3.89 -13.03
C MET A 332 15.81 3.23 -14.33
N GLN A 333 16.73 2.90 -15.24
CA GLN A 333 16.44 2.02 -16.37
C GLN A 333 16.93 0.62 -16.01
N PHE A 334 16.04 -0.18 -15.45
CA PHE A 334 16.36 -1.49 -14.91
C PHE A 334 16.32 -2.55 -16.00
N LYS A 335 17.43 -3.27 -16.18
CA LYS A 335 17.44 -4.45 -17.06
C LYS A 335 17.10 -5.71 -16.27
N GLN A 336 15.96 -6.31 -16.59
CA GLN A 336 15.59 -7.60 -16.04
C GLN A 336 16.37 -8.74 -16.70
N GLU A 337 16.87 -9.68 -15.89
CA GLU A 337 17.53 -10.89 -16.36
C GLU A 337 17.29 -12.03 -15.35
N ALA A 338 16.92 -13.22 -15.83
CA ALA A 338 16.62 -14.39 -14.99
C ALA A 338 17.78 -14.79 -14.06
N ARG A 339 19.03 -14.49 -14.43
CA ARG A 339 20.21 -14.75 -13.58
C ARG A 339 20.20 -13.96 -12.25
N HIS A 340 19.44 -12.87 -12.16
CA HIS A 340 19.34 -12.04 -10.96
C HIS A 340 18.26 -12.51 -10.00
N ILE A 341 17.49 -13.55 -10.33
CA ILE A 341 16.42 -14.12 -9.50
C ILE A 341 16.68 -15.61 -9.22
N LYS A 342 17.95 -16.04 -9.20
CA LYS A 342 18.26 -17.43 -8.82
C LYS A 342 17.93 -17.68 -7.34
N THR A 343 18.23 -16.70 -6.50
CA THR A 343 17.97 -16.70 -5.04
C THR A 343 17.58 -15.31 -4.57
N TYR A 344 16.98 -15.19 -3.39
CA TYR A 344 16.72 -13.91 -2.71
C TYR A 344 17.97 -13.01 -2.67
N ALA A 345 19.13 -13.60 -2.36
CA ALA A 345 20.40 -12.88 -2.30
C ALA A 345 20.86 -12.35 -3.66
N SER A 346 20.52 -13.02 -4.77
CA SER A 346 20.89 -12.57 -6.12
C SER A 346 20.15 -11.31 -6.54
N PHE A 347 18.84 -11.23 -6.27
CA PHE A 347 18.01 -10.07 -6.63
C PHE A 347 18.37 -8.87 -5.77
N ARG A 348 18.49 -9.11 -4.45
CA ARG A 348 19.00 -8.11 -3.50
C ARG A 348 20.33 -7.51 -3.95
N LYS A 349 21.29 -8.37 -4.29
CA LYS A 349 22.62 -7.94 -4.75
C LYS A 349 22.53 -7.14 -6.04
N LYS A 350 21.66 -7.51 -6.99
CA LYS A 350 21.42 -6.74 -8.22
C LYS A 350 20.93 -5.32 -7.91
N ILE A 351 19.85 -5.19 -7.14
CA ILE A 351 19.26 -3.89 -6.78
C ILE A 351 20.26 -3.03 -5.99
N GLU A 352 20.90 -3.61 -4.98
CA GLU A 352 21.88 -2.89 -4.16
C GLU A 352 23.09 -2.42 -4.98
N CYS A 353 23.59 -3.25 -5.89
CA CYS A 353 24.69 -2.86 -6.76
C CYS A 353 24.31 -1.76 -7.74
N MET A 354 23.07 -1.73 -8.24
CA MET A 354 22.58 -0.60 -9.06
C MET A 354 22.49 0.70 -8.26
N ILE A 355 21.97 0.64 -7.03
CA ILE A 355 21.93 1.81 -6.13
C ILE A 355 23.35 2.31 -5.84
N ARG A 356 24.28 1.41 -5.51
CA ARG A 356 25.68 1.77 -5.25
C ARG A 356 26.39 2.36 -6.46
N LYS A 357 26.04 1.92 -7.67
CA LYS A 357 26.66 2.39 -8.91
C LYS A 357 26.07 3.74 -9.32
N TRP A 358 24.74 3.86 -9.38
CA TRP A 358 24.03 4.97 -10.04
C TRP A 358 23.38 5.97 -9.08
N VAL A 359 23.22 5.63 -7.81
CA VAL A 359 22.60 6.52 -6.81
C VAL A 359 23.63 7.09 -5.85
N VAL A 360 24.34 6.22 -5.12
CA VAL A 360 25.27 6.61 -4.04
C VAL A 360 26.28 7.69 -4.47
N PRO A 361 26.96 7.59 -5.62
CA PRO A 361 27.96 8.58 -6.02
C PRO A 361 27.37 9.97 -6.34
N TYR A 362 26.07 10.04 -6.61
CA TYR A 362 25.41 11.27 -7.05
C TYR A 362 24.32 11.75 -6.09
N LYS A 363 24.26 11.22 -4.86
CA LYS A 363 23.32 11.69 -3.84
C LYS A 363 23.47 13.19 -3.55
N ALA A 364 22.34 13.88 -3.44
CA ALA A 364 22.30 15.22 -2.86
C ALA A 364 22.50 15.14 -1.35
N LYS A 365 23.31 16.03 -0.79
CA LYS A 365 23.49 16.21 0.66
C LYS A 365 22.44 17.17 1.20
N GLY A 366 21.83 16.84 2.36
CA GLY A 366 20.86 17.69 3.06
C GLY A 366 19.53 17.91 2.32
N ARG A 367 19.20 17.07 1.33
CA ARG A 367 17.96 17.10 0.55
C ARG A 367 17.45 15.67 0.33
N PRO A 368 16.14 15.47 0.18
CA PRO A 368 15.61 14.15 -0.19
C PRO A 368 16.20 13.65 -1.51
N ASN A 369 16.50 12.36 -1.55
CA ASN A 369 16.88 11.63 -2.74
C ASN A 369 15.79 10.58 -3.00
N VAL A 370 15.20 10.58 -4.20
CA VAL A 370 14.15 9.63 -4.59
C VAL A 370 14.68 8.76 -5.71
N VAL A 371 14.68 7.44 -5.50
CA VAL A 371 15.07 6.44 -6.50
C VAL A 371 13.79 5.82 -7.03
N ALA A 372 13.46 6.10 -8.28
CA ALA A 372 12.27 5.58 -8.93
C ALA A 372 12.66 4.41 -9.84
N PHE A 373 12.12 3.24 -9.53
CA PHE A 373 12.15 2.07 -10.40
C PHE A 373 10.85 1.99 -11.21
N ASN A 374 10.82 1.06 -12.15
CA ASN A 374 9.72 0.80 -13.06
C ASN A 374 8.57 0.02 -12.39
N GLU A 375 7.45 -0.02 -13.10
CA GLU A 375 6.30 -0.85 -12.80
C GLU A 375 6.69 -2.33 -12.81
N ASP A 376 6.10 -3.14 -11.94
CA ASP A 376 6.28 -4.60 -11.84
C ASP A 376 7.74 -5.05 -11.72
N ILE A 377 8.62 -4.20 -11.16
CA ILE A 377 10.00 -4.60 -10.87
C ILE A 377 10.07 -5.78 -9.90
N GLY A 378 9.06 -5.94 -9.05
CA GLY A 378 8.91 -7.10 -8.17
C GLY A 378 8.55 -8.39 -8.91
N LEU A 379 7.86 -8.33 -10.05
CA LEU A 379 7.20 -9.51 -10.65
C LEU A 379 8.19 -10.63 -10.99
N MET A 380 9.40 -10.27 -11.39
CA MET A 380 10.45 -11.25 -11.69
C MET A 380 10.87 -12.07 -10.46
N THR A 381 10.61 -11.62 -9.23
CA THR A 381 10.97 -12.36 -8.01
C THR A 381 10.17 -13.63 -7.81
N LEU A 382 9.02 -13.80 -8.48
CA LEU A 382 8.30 -15.08 -8.56
C LEU A 382 9.18 -16.21 -9.11
N GLY A 383 10.12 -15.86 -10.00
CA GLY A 383 11.10 -16.80 -10.50
C GLY A 383 12.25 -17.08 -9.53
N THR A 384 12.12 -16.82 -8.23
CA THR A 384 13.15 -17.07 -7.19
C THR A 384 13.16 -18.54 -6.75
N GLY A 385 14.37 -19.05 -6.49
CA GLY A 385 14.51 -20.30 -5.77
C GLY A 385 14.12 -21.56 -6.52
N SER A 386 13.86 -22.65 -5.80
CA SER A 386 13.41 -23.93 -6.36
C SER A 386 12.05 -23.83 -7.03
N ARG A 387 11.09 -23.13 -6.43
CA ARG A 387 9.75 -22.89 -7.02
C ARG A 387 9.80 -22.13 -8.34
N GLY A 388 10.72 -21.17 -8.48
CA GLY A 388 10.94 -20.43 -9.72
C GLY A 388 11.82 -21.13 -10.76
N ALA A 389 12.37 -22.32 -10.48
CA ALA A 389 13.37 -22.95 -11.34
C ALA A 389 12.85 -23.27 -12.75
N GLY A 390 11.65 -23.85 -12.85
CA GLY A 390 11.03 -24.19 -14.13
C GLY A 390 10.74 -22.98 -15.02
N ALA A 391 10.37 -21.84 -14.41
CA ALA A 391 10.19 -20.58 -15.13
C ALA A 391 11.51 -20.01 -15.63
N ARG A 392 12.55 -20.00 -14.80
CA ARG A 392 13.89 -19.55 -15.23
C ARG A 392 14.43 -20.40 -16.37
N GLU A 393 14.19 -21.70 -16.36
CA GLU A 393 14.56 -22.59 -17.47
C GLU A 393 13.80 -22.23 -18.74
N ALA A 394 12.46 -22.07 -18.66
CA ALA A 394 11.65 -21.65 -19.81
C ALA A 394 12.12 -20.31 -20.40
N PHE A 395 12.60 -19.39 -19.56
CA PHE A 395 13.14 -18.10 -20.01
C PHE A 395 14.54 -18.19 -20.60
N ALA A 396 15.38 -19.10 -20.10
CA ALA A 396 16.79 -19.20 -20.48
C ALA A 396 17.02 -20.11 -21.69
N LYS A 397 16.16 -21.11 -21.91
CA LYS A 397 16.34 -22.15 -22.93
C LYS A 397 15.14 -22.20 -23.88
N PRO A 398 14.99 -21.18 -24.74
CA PRO A 398 13.81 -21.01 -25.58
C PRO A 398 13.53 -22.19 -26.53
N ALA A 399 14.57 -22.90 -26.98
CA ALA A 399 14.45 -24.05 -27.86
C ALA A 399 13.97 -25.35 -27.16
N GLU A 400 13.99 -25.38 -25.82
CA GLU A 400 13.59 -26.54 -25.02
C GLU A 400 12.12 -26.44 -24.51
N VAL A 401 11.41 -25.36 -24.85
CA VAL A 401 9.98 -25.16 -24.52
C VAL A 401 9.13 -25.61 -25.70
N THR A 402 8.92 -26.92 -25.82
CA THR A 402 8.23 -27.55 -26.96
C THR A 402 6.79 -27.06 -27.10
N GLU A 403 6.14 -26.66 -26.01
CA GLU A 403 4.77 -26.11 -25.98
C GLU A 403 4.66 -24.80 -26.78
N CYS A 404 5.78 -24.14 -27.07
CA CYS A 404 5.82 -22.86 -27.78
C CYS A 404 6.43 -22.92 -29.19
N THR A 405 6.67 -24.12 -29.76
CA THR A 405 7.40 -24.28 -31.04
C THR A 405 6.76 -23.49 -32.20
N ASP A 406 5.43 -23.33 -32.20
CA ASP A 406 4.67 -22.56 -33.20
C ASP A 406 3.68 -21.55 -32.58
N ALA A 407 3.81 -21.26 -31.28
CA ALA A 407 2.91 -20.36 -30.58
C ALA A 407 3.38 -18.90 -30.68
N ALA A 408 2.44 -17.96 -30.81
CA ALA A 408 2.75 -16.54 -30.79
C ALA A 408 3.25 -16.10 -29.39
N PRO A 409 4.22 -15.18 -29.29
CA PRO A 409 4.58 -14.55 -28.02
C PRO A 409 3.36 -13.84 -27.39
N PRO A 410 3.22 -13.83 -26.04
CA PRO A 410 4.23 -14.23 -25.05
C PRO A 410 4.03 -15.65 -24.49
N CYS A 411 4.10 -16.69 -25.35
CA CYS A 411 3.94 -18.08 -24.95
C CYS A 411 4.90 -18.52 -23.83
N ARG A 412 6.20 -18.20 -23.94
CA ARG A 412 7.18 -18.64 -22.92
C ARG A 412 6.98 -17.94 -21.58
N ALA A 413 6.54 -16.68 -21.58
CA ALA A 413 6.16 -15.99 -20.35
C ALA A 413 4.99 -16.70 -19.66
N ILE A 414 3.96 -17.09 -20.42
CA ILE A 414 2.77 -17.80 -19.92
C ILE A 414 3.16 -19.19 -19.39
N VAL A 415 3.97 -19.96 -20.13
CA VAL A 415 4.49 -21.26 -19.67
C VAL A 415 5.28 -21.10 -18.37
N GLY A 416 6.11 -20.05 -18.26
CA GLY A 416 6.83 -19.74 -17.03
C GLY A 416 5.90 -19.48 -15.84
N LEU A 417 4.86 -18.69 -16.03
CA LEU A 417 3.85 -18.42 -14.99
C LEU A 417 3.09 -19.70 -14.58
N ASN A 418 2.71 -20.54 -15.54
CA ASN A 418 2.06 -21.82 -15.25
C ASN A 418 2.97 -22.75 -14.42
N ARG A 419 4.27 -22.81 -14.75
CA ARG A 419 5.26 -23.57 -13.97
C ARG A 419 5.44 -23.03 -12.55
N ILE A 420 5.36 -21.71 -12.38
CA ILE A 420 5.35 -21.08 -11.05
C ILE A 420 4.09 -21.53 -10.29
N THR A 421 2.89 -21.33 -10.85
CA THR A 421 1.63 -21.72 -10.19
C THR A 421 1.64 -23.19 -9.76
N ALA A 422 2.12 -24.10 -10.62
CA ALA A 422 2.26 -25.52 -10.28
C ALA A 422 3.24 -25.76 -9.12
N ALA A 423 4.35 -25.03 -9.05
CA ALA A 423 5.32 -25.14 -7.95
C ALA A 423 4.79 -24.65 -6.59
N TYR A 424 3.68 -23.91 -6.58
CA TYR A 424 2.97 -23.47 -5.37
C TYR A 424 1.72 -24.31 -5.06
N ALA A 425 1.57 -25.52 -5.63
CA ALA A 425 0.36 -26.34 -5.48
C ALA A 425 -0.10 -26.52 -4.01
N GLY A 426 0.82 -26.80 -3.07
CA GLY A 426 0.48 -26.95 -1.64
C GLY A 426 -0.17 -25.69 -1.04
N PRO A 427 0.56 -24.57 -0.94
CA PRO A 427 -0.03 -23.28 -0.52
C PRO A 427 -1.27 -22.86 -1.31
N SER A 428 -1.32 -23.16 -2.61
CA SER A 428 -2.46 -22.80 -3.47
C SER A 428 -3.74 -23.53 -3.09
N THR A 429 -3.66 -24.82 -2.71
CA THR A 429 -4.82 -25.58 -2.23
C THR A 429 -5.36 -25.00 -0.93
N GLU A 430 -4.48 -24.63 -0.01
CA GLU A 430 -4.88 -23.99 1.25
C GLU A 430 -5.60 -22.67 0.99
N TYR A 431 -5.00 -21.76 0.21
CA TYR A 431 -5.66 -20.47 -0.10
C TYR A 431 -6.94 -20.62 -0.92
N GLN A 432 -7.02 -21.64 -1.77
CA GLN A 432 -8.25 -21.97 -2.48
C GLN A 432 -9.38 -22.33 -1.51
N SER A 433 -9.07 -23.09 -0.46
CA SER A 433 -10.03 -23.43 0.60
C SER A 433 -10.44 -22.21 1.40
N ARG A 434 -9.51 -21.30 1.70
CA ARG A 434 -9.78 -20.08 2.50
C ARG A 434 -10.61 -19.05 1.75
N TYR A 435 -10.35 -18.82 0.46
CA TYR A 435 -10.86 -17.64 -0.24
C TYR A 435 -11.59 -17.91 -1.57
N SER A 436 -11.69 -19.15 -2.02
CA SER A 436 -12.32 -19.50 -3.31
C SER A 436 -11.82 -18.67 -4.50
N ILE A 437 -10.57 -18.90 -4.95
CA ILE A 437 -9.90 -18.09 -5.98
C ILE A 437 -10.04 -18.73 -7.38
N PRO A 438 -11.00 -18.30 -8.23
CA PRO A 438 -11.32 -19.00 -9.48
C PRO A 438 -10.20 -18.91 -10.52
N ASN A 439 -9.49 -17.78 -10.59
CA ASN A 439 -8.42 -17.58 -11.57
C ASN A 439 -7.13 -18.27 -11.11
N PRO A 440 -6.57 -19.21 -11.89
CA PRO A 440 -5.38 -19.96 -11.48
C PRO A 440 -4.11 -19.10 -11.42
N PHE A 441 -4.01 -18.02 -12.21
CA PHE A 441 -2.89 -17.09 -12.12
C PHE A 441 -2.95 -16.26 -10.84
N ALA A 442 -4.12 -15.69 -10.53
CA ALA A 442 -4.33 -14.99 -9.26
C ALA A 442 -4.04 -15.91 -8.07
N ARG A 443 -4.46 -17.18 -8.12
CA ARG A 443 -4.15 -18.17 -7.08
C ARG A 443 -2.64 -18.39 -6.91
N GLY A 444 -1.89 -18.52 -8.00
CA GLY A 444 -0.43 -18.64 -7.95
C GLY A 444 0.24 -17.40 -7.34
N LEU A 445 -0.27 -16.20 -7.63
CA LEU A 445 0.22 -14.94 -7.09
C LEU A 445 -0.10 -14.81 -5.59
N VAL A 446 -1.31 -15.20 -5.15
CA VAL A 446 -1.67 -15.27 -3.73
C VAL A 446 -0.75 -16.23 -2.99
N ALA A 447 -0.51 -17.41 -3.56
CA ALA A 447 0.36 -18.43 -2.98
C ALA A 447 1.83 -18.00 -2.88
N ALA A 448 2.26 -17.01 -3.67
CA ALA A 448 3.62 -16.47 -3.69
C ALA A 448 3.87 -15.33 -2.70
N ALA A 449 2.91 -14.99 -1.82
CA ALA A 449 3.02 -13.88 -0.86
C ALA A 449 4.35 -13.84 -0.08
N ASP A 450 4.81 -14.98 0.45
CA ASP A 450 6.09 -15.07 1.19
C ASP A 450 7.30 -14.73 0.29
N THR A 451 7.27 -15.19 -0.95
CA THR A 451 8.33 -14.96 -1.93
C THR A 451 8.40 -13.50 -2.35
N ASP A 452 7.27 -12.84 -2.59
CA ASP A 452 7.25 -11.43 -2.97
C ASP A 452 7.62 -10.51 -1.81
N ALA A 453 7.12 -10.82 -0.61
CA ALA A 453 7.45 -10.06 0.60
C ALA A 453 8.96 -10.10 0.90
N ARG A 454 9.62 -11.25 0.75
CA ARG A 454 11.07 -11.39 0.97
C ARG A 454 11.91 -10.92 -0.21
N GLY A 455 11.50 -11.31 -1.41
CA GLY A 455 12.20 -11.10 -2.68
C GLY A 455 12.27 -9.64 -3.05
N TRP A 456 11.17 -8.91 -2.82
CA TRP A 456 11.04 -7.55 -3.30
C TRP A 456 10.75 -6.55 -2.19
N MET A 457 9.66 -6.73 -1.42
CA MET A 457 9.22 -5.73 -0.42
C MET A 457 10.32 -5.47 0.62
N GLN A 458 10.91 -6.54 1.17
CA GLN A 458 11.98 -6.44 2.18
C GLN A 458 13.25 -5.83 1.59
N VAL A 459 13.59 -6.15 0.34
CA VAL A 459 14.76 -5.58 -0.35
C VAL A 459 14.61 -4.08 -0.49
N PHE A 460 13.47 -3.59 -0.95
CA PHE A 460 13.23 -2.17 -1.16
C PHE A 460 13.15 -1.40 0.17
N SER A 461 12.48 -1.96 1.17
CA SER A 461 12.48 -1.46 2.55
C SER A 461 13.91 -1.27 3.08
N ASP A 462 14.75 -2.30 2.94
CA ASP A 462 16.12 -2.29 3.41
C ASP A 462 16.99 -1.27 2.67
N MET A 463 16.87 -1.21 1.34
CA MET A 463 17.66 -0.29 0.52
C MET A 463 17.34 1.17 0.87
N ALA A 464 16.05 1.50 1.10
CA ALA A 464 15.63 2.83 1.50
C ALA A 464 16.27 3.25 2.83
N ARG A 465 16.25 2.37 3.84
CA ARG A 465 16.87 2.60 5.16
C ARG A 465 18.38 2.66 5.10
N ARG A 466 19.04 1.64 4.50
CA ARG A 466 20.51 1.53 4.38
C ARG A 466 21.10 2.77 3.71
N TYR A 467 20.51 3.18 2.60
CA TYR A 467 21.04 4.29 1.81
C TYR A 467 20.41 5.63 2.16
N LYS A 468 19.49 5.71 3.12
CA LYS A 468 18.80 6.96 3.51
C LYS A 468 18.24 7.68 2.29
N VAL A 469 17.43 6.98 1.52
CA VAL A 469 16.75 7.46 0.31
C VAL A 469 15.27 7.09 0.38
N TYR A 470 14.44 7.76 -0.41
CA TYR A 470 13.12 7.26 -0.75
C TYR A 470 13.24 6.36 -1.97
N ILE A 471 12.51 5.25 -2.00
CA ILE A 471 12.49 4.33 -3.14
C ILE A 471 11.06 4.13 -3.59
N VAL A 472 10.82 4.15 -4.90
CA VAL A 472 9.52 3.88 -5.53
C VAL A 472 9.67 2.68 -6.45
N GLY A 473 8.67 1.80 -6.48
CA GLY A 473 8.48 0.74 -7.46
C GLY A 473 7.15 0.03 -7.21
N SER A 474 6.68 -0.76 -8.19
CA SER A 474 5.45 -1.54 -8.04
C SER A 474 5.68 -3.04 -8.22
N ASN A 475 4.67 -3.81 -7.79
CA ASN A 475 4.55 -5.23 -8.03
C ASN A 475 3.08 -5.64 -8.06
N THR A 476 2.83 -6.80 -8.65
CA THR A 476 1.57 -7.51 -8.61
C THR A 476 1.60 -8.55 -7.48
N GLN A 477 0.86 -8.30 -6.39
CA GLN A 477 0.90 -9.16 -5.19
C GLN A 477 -0.39 -9.04 -4.35
N PRO A 478 -0.69 -10.02 -3.47
CA PRO A 478 -1.75 -9.89 -2.49
C PRO A 478 -1.34 -8.98 -1.32
N ARG A 479 -2.31 -8.57 -0.50
CA ARG A 479 -2.03 -8.08 0.85
C ARG A 479 -1.56 -9.25 1.72
N PHE A 480 -0.72 -8.96 2.72
CA PHE A 480 -0.13 -10.00 3.55
C PHE A 480 0.09 -9.55 5.00
N ARG A 481 0.05 -10.52 5.93
CA ARG A 481 0.52 -10.38 7.31
C ARG A 481 1.81 -11.18 7.53
N GLU A 482 2.55 -10.84 8.57
CA GLU A 482 3.71 -11.62 9.00
C GLU A 482 3.28 -12.55 10.15
N SER A 483 3.55 -13.85 10.02
CA SER A 483 3.19 -14.88 10.98
C SER A 483 4.41 -15.57 11.56
N GLN A 484 4.40 -15.85 12.86
CA GLN A 484 5.40 -16.69 13.53
C GLN A 484 4.85 -18.09 13.87
N ASP A 485 3.67 -18.43 13.36
CA ASP A 485 2.97 -19.67 13.69
C ASP A 485 3.76 -20.84 13.12
N PRO A 486 4.19 -21.81 13.94
CA PRO A 486 4.81 -23.04 13.44
C PRO A 486 4.00 -23.75 12.35
N ALA A 487 2.66 -23.74 12.43
CA ALA A 487 1.78 -24.37 11.44
C ALA A 487 1.82 -23.61 10.10
N GLU A 488 1.62 -22.29 10.12
CA GLU A 488 1.70 -21.47 8.91
C GLU A 488 3.12 -21.43 8.33
N ILE A 489 4.16 -21.42 9.16
CA ILE A 489 5.55 -21.55 8.72
C ILE A 489 5.73 -22.89 8.02
N SER A 490 5.22 -24.00 8.56
CA SER A 490 5.34 -25.31 7.93
C SER A 490 4.67 -25.34 6.55
N LEU A 491 3.50 -24.70 6.44
CA LEU A 491 2.66 -24.73 5.24
C LEU A 491 3.12 -23.76 4.14
N PHE A 492 3.42 -22.52 4.51
CA PHE A 492 3.62 -21.43 3.56
C PHE A 492 5.08 -21.07 3.32
N ARG A 493 6.04 -21.57 4.13
CA ARG A 493 7.45 -21.23 3.94
C ARG A 493 7.93 -21.53 2.52
N ASP A 494 8.85 -20.71 2.06
CA ASP A 494 9.68 -21.07 0.92
C ASP A 494 10.56 -22.29 1.27
N PRO A 495 10.54 -23.37 0.47
CA PRO A 495 11.35 -24.56 0.71
C PRO A 495 12.87 -24.27 0.71
N ASP A 496 13.32 -23.19 0.07
CA ASP A 496 14.73 -22.78 0.08
C ASP A 496 15.13 -22.07 1.39
N LEU A 497 14.17 -21.84 2.29
CA LEU A 497 14.36 -21.25 3.62
C LEU A 497 13.83 -22.25 4.67
N PRO A 498 14.53 -23.35 4.95
CA PRO A 498 13.95 -24.49 5.69
C PRO A 498 13.58 -24.20 7.15
N LYS A 499 14.15 -23.15 7.75
CA LYS A 499 13.90 -22.77 9.16
C LYS A 499 13.72 -21.25 9.30
N PRO A 500 12.70 -20.65 8.66
CA PRO A 500 12.48 -19.22 8.78
C PRO A 500 11.84 -18.92 10.15
N LYS A 501 12.13 -17.75 10.72
CA LYS A 501 11.54 -17.34 12.02
C LYS A 501 10.09 -16.86 11.89
N SER A 502 9.69 -16.50 10.69
CA SER A 502 8.34 -16.04 10.34
C SER A 502 8.07 -16.35 8.88
N VAL A 503 6.83 -16.31 8.44
CA VAL A 503 6.35 -16.41 7.05
C VAL A 503 5.42 -15.25 6.74
N TYR A 504 5.32 -14.81 5.48
CA TYR A 504 4.29 -13.85 5.08
C TYR A 504 3.12 -14.57 4.43
N VAL A 505 1.93 -14.39 5.01
CA VAL A 505 0.69 -15.09 4.66
C VAL A 505 -0.24 -14.08 3.99
N ALA A 506 -0.81 -14.43 2.85
CA ALA A 506 -1.79 -13.60 2.18
C ALA A 506 -3.03 -13.44 3.07
N THR A 507 -3.59 -12.24 3.13
CA THR A 507 -4.76 -11.93 3.98
C THR A 507 -6.06 -11.88 3.19
N SER A 508 -6.01 -11.96 1.86
CA SER A 508 -7.18 -11.84 1.01
C SER A 508 -6.94 -12.46 -0.38
N PRO A 509 -7.99 -12.76 -1.17
CA PRO A 509 -7.84 -13.33 -2.51
C PRO A 509 -7.43 -12.29 -3.57
N GLU A 510 -7.56 -11.00 -3.28
CA GLU A 510 -7.28 -9.94 -4.24
C GLU A 510 -5.78 -9.79 -4.49
N VAL A 511 -5.43 -9.67 -5.76
CA VAL A 511 -4.06 -9.41 -6.21
C VAL A 511 -4.04 -8.05 -6.89
N TYR A 512 -3.28 -7.11 -6.34
CA TYR A 512 -3.20 -5.76 -6.86
C TYR A 512 -1.85 -5.52 -7.53
N ASN A 513 -1.85 -4.79 -8.64
CA ASN A 513 -0.66 -4.06 -9.08
C ASN A 513 -0.59 -2.77 -8.25
N GLU A 514 0.35 -2.70 -7.32
CA GLU A 514 0.45 -1.61 -6.35
C GLU A 514 1.84 -0.98 -6.38
N ALA A 515 1.89 0.34 -6.57
CA ALA A 515 3.11 1.12 -6.37
C ALA A 515 3.29 1.43 -4.89
N PHE A 516 4.52 1.29 -4.40
CA PHE A 516 4.88 1.64 -3.04
C PHE A 516 6.00 2.66 -3.03
N MET A 517 5.99 3.53 -2.02
CA MET A 517 7.09 4.41 -1.70
C MET A 517 7.62 4.11 -0.30
N TRP A 518 8.86 3.62 -0.23
CA TRP A 518 9.57 3.41 1.03
C TRP A 518 10.34 4.66 1.43
N GLY A 519 10.23 5.02 2.70
CA GLY A 519 11.00 6.08 3.34
C GLY A 519 12.30 5.59 3.99
N PRO A 520 13.22 6.52 4.31
CA PRO A 520 14.50 6.18 4.95
C PRO A 520 14.39 5.82 6.43
N LYS A 521 13.22 6.00 7.04
CA LYS A 521 12.93 5.76 8.46
C LYS A 521 11.69 4.89 8.58
N LEU A 522 11.59 4.15 9.67
CA LEU A 522 10.33 3.52 10.05
C LEU A 522 9.29 4.60 10.34
N VAL A 523 8.06 4.36 9.90
CA VAL A 523 6.88 5.19 10.16
C VAL A 523 5.77 4.42 10.87
N ARG A 524 5.94 3.09 11.02
CA ARG A 524 5.09 2.21 11.82
C ARG A 524 5.96 1.36 12.74
N GLN A 525 5.48 1.07 13.95
CA GLN A 525 6.17 0.20 14.90
C GLN A 525 5.78 -1.28 14.70
N GLU A 526 4.55 -1.51 14.24
CA GLU A 526 3.89 -2.82 14.10
C GLU A 526 3.62 -3.19 12.63
N GLY A 527 3.01 -4.36 12.43
CA GLY A 527 2.72 -4.94 11.12
C GLY A 527 3.95 -5.58 10.44
N PRO A 528 3.77 -6.08 9.20
CA PRO A 528 4.82 -6.79 8.48
C PRO A 528 6.07 -5.92 8.31
N ARG A 529 7.24 -6.47 8.64
CA ARG A 529 8.52 -5.73 8.59
C ARG A 529 8.76 -4.94 7.29
N PRO A 530 8.49 -5.47 6.08
CA PRO A 530 8.70 -4.73 4.84
C PRO A 530 7.82 -3.47 4.67
N LEU A 531 6.68 -3.42 5.37
CA LEU A 531 5.70 -2.33 5.29
C LEU A 531 5.95 -1.21 6.29
N ARG A 532 6.82 -1.43 7.30
CA ARG A 532 7.02 -0.48 8.41
C ARG A 532 7.62 0.87 8.02
N ASN A 533 8.24 0.97 6.86
CA ASN A 533 8.73 2.23 6.29
C ASN A 533 8.06 2.61 4.96
N VAL A 534 6.95 1.98 4.58
CA VAL A 534 6.13 2.47 3.45
C VAL A 534 5.44 3.76 3.89
N VAL A 535 5.64 4.84 3.14
CA VAL A 535 5.10 6.18 3.44
C VAL A 535 3.93 6.58 2.53
N ALA A 536 3.76 5.87 1.41
CA ALA A 536 2.64 6.00 0.50
C ALA A 536 2.56 4.77 -0.39
N SER A 537 1.38 4.47 -0.90
CA SER A 537 1.15 3.49 -1.95
C SER A 537 -0.01 3.90 -2.85
N ASN A 538 -0.17 3.21 -3.98
CA ASN A 538 -1.22 3.45 -4.95
C ASN A 538 -1.60 2.15 -5.67
N LEU A 539 -2.87 1.77 -5.58
CA LEU A 539 -3.48 0.67 -6.32
C LEU A 539 -3.76 1.11 -7.76
N LYS A 540 -3.33 0.31 -8.72
CA LYS A 540 -3.50 0.59 -10.14
C LYS A 540 -4.98 0.61 -10.53
N VAL A 541 -5.39 1.69 -11.20
CA VAL A 541 -6.73 1.84 -11.78
C VAL A 541 -6.68 2.79 -12.99
N PRO A 542 -7.32 2.44 -14.12
CA PRO A 542 -7.86 1.13 -14.43
C PRO A 542 -6.77 0.13 -14.83
N LEU A 543 -7.12 -1.15 -14.80
CA LEU A 543 -6.28 -2.25 -15.26
C LEU A 543 -6.26 -2.34 -16.79
N THR A 544 -5.18 -2.88 -17.33
CA THR A 544 -5.08 -3.27 -18.74
C THR A 544 -5.83 -4.59 -19.01
N ALA A 545 -6.12 -4.89 -20.28
CA ALA A 545 -6.79 -6.15 -20.64
C ALA A 545 -6.01 -7.40 -20.21
N ILE A 546 -4.67 -7.34 -20.24
CA ILE A 546 -3.80 -8.44 -19.79
C ILE A 546 -3.98 -8.68 -18.29
N GLU A 547 -3.99 -7.61 -17.50
CA GLU A 547 -4.15 -7.68 -16.04
C GLU A 547 -5.53 -8.22 -15.65
N VAL A 548 -6.58 -7.83 -16.36
CA VAL A 548 -7.93 -8.41 -16.17
C VAL A 548 -7.91 -9.91 -16.49
N GLY A 549 -7.25 -10.34 -17.57
CA GLY A 549 -7.11 -11.75 -17.92
C GLY A 549 -6.32 -12.58 -16.89
N LEU A 550 -5.36 -11.96 -16.20
CA LEU A 550 -4.61 -12.57 -15.10
C LEU A 550 -5.40 -12.62 -13.77
N GLY A 551 -6.61 -12.05 -13.74
CA GLY A 551 -7.44 -12.01 -12.54
C GLY A 551 -6.99 -11.00 -11.49
N LEU A 552 -6.32 -9.92 -11.90
CA LEU A 552 -5.93 -8.86 -10.96
C LEU A 552 -7.14 -8.01 -10.55
N THR A 553 -7.08 -7.50 -9.32
CA THR A 553 -8.09 -6.61 -8.75
C THR A 553 -7.73 -5.15 -9.04
N ALA A 554 -8.70 -4.39 -9.55
CA ALA A 554 -8.53 -2.98 -9.83
C ALA A 554 -8.60 -2.16 -8.53
N GLY A 555 -7.86 -1.05 -8.47
CA GLY A 555 -8.07 -0.04 -7.44
C GLY A 555 -9.44 0.66 -7.56
N PRO A 556 -9.83 1.43 -6.52
CA PRO A 556 -11.10 2.13 -6.48
C PRO A 556 -11.22 3.17 -7.59
N LYS A 557 -12.37 3.21 -8.28
CA LYS A 557 -12.63 4.06 -9.45
C LYS A 557 -13.29 5.40 -9.11
N SER A 558 -13.99 5.50 -7.99
CA SER A 558 -14.73 6.71 -7.60
C SER A 558 -14.80 6.82 -6.07
N GLY A 559 -15.39 7.92 -5.58
CA GLY A 559 -15.62 8.12 -4.15
C GLY A 559 -14.36 8.45 -3.33
N ALA A 560 -14.52 8.35 -2.01
CA ALA A 560 -13.47 8.68 -1.05
C ALA A 560 -12.23 7.78 -1.21
N ASP A 561 -12.42 6.50 -1.50
CA ASP A 561 -11.33 5.53 -1.67
C ASP A 561 -10.47 5.84 -2.90
N ALA A 562 -11.09 6.26 -4.01
CA ALA A 562 -10.34 6.72 -5.18
C ALA A 562 -9.53 7.97 -4.85
N ILE A 563 -10.10 8.92 -4.10
CA ILE A 563 -9.40 10.12 -3.66
C ILE A 563 -8.23 9.77 -2.71
N ALA A 564 -8.45 8.84 -1.78
CA ALA A 564 -7.43 8.37 -0.85
C ALA A 564 -6.28 7.65 -1.59
N ASN A 565 -6.62 6.78 -2.54
CA ASN A 565 -5.67 6.06 -3.38
C ASN A 565 -4.77 7.00 -4.19
N LEU A 566 -5.32 8.11 -4.69
CA LEU A 566 -4.58 9.10 -5.51
C LEU A 566 -3.97 10.25 -4.67
N LYS A 567 -4.07 10.21 -3.35
CA LYS A 567 -3.59 11.28 -2.47
C LYS A 567 -2.07 11.43 -2.56
N PRO A 568 -1.54 12.61 -2.91
CA PRO A 568 -0.10 12.76 -3.08
C PRO A 568 0.65 12.77 -1.75
N TYR A 569 1.81 12.12 -1.73
CA TYR A 569 2.73 12.17 -0.60
C TYR A 569 3.56 13.46 -0.60
N ARG A 570 3.48 14.23 0.49
CA ARG A 570 4.32 15.42 0.67
C ARG A 570 5.72 15.00 1.10
N LEU A 571 6.70 15.19 0.22
CA LEU A 571 8.07 14.81 0.49
C LEU A 571 8.71 15.77 1.53
N PRO A 572 9.14 15.27 2.71
CA PRO A 572 9.63 16.11 3.80
C PRO A 572 10.76 17.06 3.41
N GLY A 573 10.72 18.30 3.91
CA GLY A 573 11.71 19.33 3.62
C GLY A 573 11.64 19.91 2.20
N THR A 574 10.57 19.64 1.45
CA THR A 574 10.36 20.16 0.09
C THR A 574 8.92 20.61 -0.12
N LYS A 575 8.67 21.29 -1.26
CA LYS A 575 7.30 21.54 -1.75
C LYS A 575 6.80 20.44 -2.70
N ALA A 576 7.54 19.34 -2.86
CA ALA A 576 7.14 18.25 -3.74
C ALA A 576 5.96 17.47 -3.13
N LYS A 577 4.93 17.29 -3.93
CA LYS A 577 3.77 16.44 -3.68
C LYS A 577 3.81 15.34 -4.74
N VAL A 578 4.25 14.16 -4.31
CA VAL A 578 4.51 12.99 -5.16
C VAL A 578 3.22 12.23 -5.38
N GLY A 579 2.78 12.12 -6.62
CA GLY A 579 1.68 11.23 -7.03
C GLY A 579 2.23 10.10 -7.89
N PHE A 580 1.57 8.95 -7.88
CA PHE A 580 1.94 7.76 -8.66
C PHE A 580 1.02 7.63 -9.87
N ALA A 581 1.55 7.14 -10.99
CA ALA A 581 0.79 6.86 -12.19
C ALA A 581 1.37 5.61 -12.87
N THR A 582 0.81 4.46 -12.53
CA THR A 582 1.29 3.11 -12.85
C THR A 582 0.59 2.45 -14.05
N SER A 583 -0.36 3.13 -14.72
CA SER A 583 -1.18 2.53 -15.77
C SER A 583 -1.13 3.31 -17.07
N LEU A 584 -1.00 2.63 -18.21
CA LEU A 584 -1.17 3.25 -19.53
C LEU A 584 -2.58 3.89 -19.67
N PRO A 585 -3.67 3.21 -19.27
CA PRO A 585 -4.96 3.85 -19.09
C PRO A 585 -5.01 5.01 -18.08
N ALA A 586 -4.12 5.07 -17.07
CA ALA A 586 -4.06 6.23 -16.17
C ALA A 586 -3.57 7.51 -16.88
N PHE A 587 -3.01 7.43 -18.09
CA PHE A 587 -2.73 8.61 -18.93
C PHE A 587 -3.91 9.03 -19.80
N GLN A 588 -5.11 8.52 -19.51
CA GLN A 588 -6.35 9.07 -20.04
C GLN A 588 -6.68 10.36 -19.28
N PHE A 589 -6.76 11.45 -20.03
CA PHE A 589 -7.16 12.76 -19.50
C PHE A 589 -8.68 12.97 -19.62
N GLY A 590 -9.39 12.03 -20.25
CA GLY A 590 -10.82 12.15 -20.61
C GLY A 590 -11.09 12.98 -21.88
N TYR A 591 -10.03 13.42 -22.58
CA TYR A 591 -10.12 14.22 -23.81
C TYR A 591 -8.81 14.16 -24.61
N ASP A 592 -8.87 14.57 -25.87
CA ASP A 592 -7.71 14.70 -26.74
C ASP A 592 -6.93 16.00 -26.51
N LEU A 593 -5.61 15.93 -26.58
CA LEU A 593 -4.75 17.08 -26.32
C LEU A 593 -5.10 18.26 -27.23
N GLY A 594 -5.60 19.33 -26.63
CA GLY A 594 -5.96 20.60 -27.25
C GLY A 594 -7.33 20.63 -27.92
N SER A 595 -8.16 19.62 -27.69
CA SER A 595 -9.61 19.77 -27.69
C SER A 595 -10.05 20.49 -26.40
N PRO A 596 -11.26 21.08 -26.35
CA PRO A 596 -11.86 21.53 -25.09
C PRO A 596 -11.80 20.41 -24.05
N ILE A 597 -11.59 20.78 -22.78
CA ILE A 597 -11.60 19.80 -21.69
C ILE A 597 -13.02 19.25 -21.57
N SER A 598 -13.22 18.05 -22.08
CA SER A 598 -14.43 17.26 -21.96
C SER A 598 -14.22 16.11 -20.94
N GLY A 599 -15.31 15.56 -20.41
CA GLY A 599 -15.28 14.50 -19.39
C GLY A 599 -15.53 15.02 -17.98
N GLY A 600 -16.06 14.15 -17.10
CA GLY A 600 -16.59 14.48 -15.78
C GLY A 600 -15.65 15.23 -14.83
N ALA A 601 -16.15 15.54 -13.62
CA ALA A 601 -15.35 16.24 -12.60
C ALA A 601 -14.03 15.48 -12.33
N PRO A 602 -12.92 16.17 -12.01
CA PRO A 602 -11.57 15.57 -12.00
C PRO A 602 -11.40 14.27 -11.23
N CYS A 603 -12.21 13.97 -10.20
CA CYS A 603 -12.15 12.74 -9.42
C CYS A 603 -13.47 11.95 -9.40
N ALA A 604 -14.40 12.25 -10.33
CA ALA A 604 -15.70 11.56 -10.38
C ALA A 604 -15.55 10.07 -10.77
N ASP A 605 -14.72 9.82 -11.78
CA ASP A 605 -14.31 8.48 -12.19
C ASP A 605 -12.83 8.52 -12.59
N VAL A 606 -11.97 8.06 -11.69
CA VAL A 606 -10.52 8.06 -11.90
C VAL A 606 -10.07 6.99 -12.90
N SER A 607 -10.96 6.09 -13.34
CA SER A 607 -10.65 5.23 -14.49
C SER A 607 -10.59 6.02 -15.80
N ILE A 608 -11.23 7.20 -15.86
CA ILE A 608 -11.26 8.10 -17.03
C ILE A 608 -10.44 9.38 -16.80
N THR A 609 -10.44 9.89 -15.57
CA THR A 609 -9.93 11.22 -15.21
C THR A 609 -8.68 11.21 -14.34
N TYR A 610 -7.97 10.09 -14.23
CA TYR A 610 -6.86 9.83 -13.31
C TYR A 610 -5.87 11.01 -13.18
N MET A 611 -5.27 11.48 -14.28
CA MET A 611 -4.30 12.59 -14.26
C MET A 611 -4.94 13.91 -13.81
N ARG A 612 -6.21 14.14 -14.13
CA ARG A 612 -6.93 15.33 -13.67
C ARG A 612 -7.16 15.23 -12.16
N CYS A 613 -7.52 14.06 -11.64
CA CYS A 613 -7.68 13.85 -10.20
C CYS A 613 -6.37 14.10 -9.45
N LEU A 614 -5.26 13.48 -9.89
CA LEU A 614 -3.93 13.73 -9.30
C LEU A 614 -3.60 15.23 -9.26
N SER A 615 -3.85 15.94 -10.36
CA SER A 615 -3.61 17.38 -10.43
C SER A 615 -4.54 18.17 -9.52
N HIS A 616 -5.80 17.78 -9.41
CA HIS A 616 -6.81 18.40 -8.54
C HIS A 616 -6.43 18.24 -7.06
N LEU A 617 -5.97 17.05 -6.66
CA LEU A 617 -5.43 16.76 -5.31
C LEU A 617 -4.08 17.44 -5.03
N GLY A 618 -3.53 18.17 -6.02
CA GLY A 618 -2.37 19.04 -5.86
C GLY A 618 -1.03 18.35 -6.08
N THR A 619 -1.00 17.18 -6.73
CA THR A 619 0.24 16.55 -7.20
C THR A 619 1.02 17.53 -8.07
N ASN A 620 2.33 17.64 -7.84
CA ASN A 620 3.21 18.49 -8.64
C ASN A 620 4.46 17.77 -9.16
N LEU A 621 4.73 16.55 -8.66
CA LEU A 621 5.77 15.65 -9.11
C LEU A 621 5.12 14.27 -9.34
N VAL A 622 4.96 13.89 -10.60
CA VAL A 622 4.41 12.57 -10.96
C VAL A 622 5.54 11.56 -11.07
N MET A 623 5.38 10.43 -10.39
CA MET A 623 6.18 9.21 -10.58
C MET A 623 5.37 8.31 -11.51
N GLN A 624 5.83 8.22 -12.75
CA GLN A 624 5.24 7.44 -13.82
C GLN A 624 6.11 6.19 -14.02
N ASP A 625 6.03 5.25 -13.09
CA ASP A 625 6.74 3.98 -13.22
C ASP A 625 6.17 3.16 -14.38
N GLU A 626 7.04 2.72 -15.31
CA GLU A 626 6.61 2.19 -16.61
C GLU A 626 7.22 0.83 -16.93
N ALA A 627 6.37 -0.09 -17.36
CA ALA A 627 6.75 -1.34 -18.01
C ALA A 627 6.04 -1.42 -19.36
N ASN A 628 6.73 -1.08 -20.46
CA ASN A 628 6.16 -1.19 -21.81
C ASN A 628 6.28 -2.62 -22.34
N PRO A 629 5.21 -3.44 -22.40
CA PRO A 629 5.25 -4.78 -22.99
C PRO A 629 5.26 -4.64 -24.53
N GLY A 630 6.45 -4.68 -25.12
CA GLY A 630 6.64 -4.57 -26.55
C GLY A 630 8.03 -4.07 -26.96
N GLU A 631 8.32 -4.22 -28.25
CA GLU A 631 9.52 -3.67 -28.87
C GLU A 631 9.47 -2.14 -28.92
N TRP A 632 10.58 -1.48 -28.60
CA TRP A 632 10.71 -0.05 -28.85
C TRP A 632 10.94 0.21 -30.34
N ALA A 633 10.42 1.35 -30.82
CA ALA A 633 10.47 1.71 -32.24
C ALA A 633 9.87 0.62 -33.17
N SER A 634 8.69 0.13 -32.80
CA SER A 634 7.88 -0.85 -33.53
C SER A 634 6.41 -0.38 -33.61
N PRO A 635 5.64 -0.77 -34.65
CA PRO A 635 4.19 -0.56 -34.64
C PRO A 635 3.50 -1.48 -33.63
N LYS A 636 2.44 -0.98 -32.98
CA LYS A 636 1.51 -1.74 -32.12
C LYS A 636 0.09 -1.47 -32.62
N GLY A 637 -0.46 -2.40 -33.40
CA GLY A 637 -1.66 -2.10 -34.20
C GLY A 637 -1.39 -0.94 -35.17
N THR A 638 -2.20 0.11 -35.12
CA THR A 638 -2.04 1.33 -35.92
C THR A 638 -1.09 2.37 -35.32
N TYR A 639 -0.56 2.14 -34.12
CA TYR A 639 0.22 3.14 -33.37
C TYR A 639 1.73 2.91 -33.46
N TRP A 640 2.52 3.97 -33.59
CA TRP A 640 3.98 3.90 -33.49
C TRP A 640 4.44 4.18 -32.05
N GLN A 641 5.00 3.18 -31.39
CA GLN A 641 5.32 3.19 -29.94
C GLN A 641 6.00 4.48 -29.43
N PRO A 642 7.14 4.95 -29.98
CA PRO A 642 7.77 6.19 -29.53
C PRO A 642 6.93 7.47 -29.67
N LEU A 643 5.94 7.49 -30.57
CA LEU A 643 5.00 8.61 -30.70
C LEU A 643 3.91 8.51 -29.65
N ASP A 644 3.35 7.32 -29.47
CA ASP A 644 2.28 7.05 -28.51
C ASP A 644 2.71 7.39 -27.08
N TRP A 645 3.96 7.05 -26.71
CA TRP A 645 4.51 7.31 -25.37
C TRP A 645 4.65 8.80 -25.03
N MET A 646 4.60 9.69 -26.03
CA MET A 646 4.54 11.13 -25.75
C MET A 646 3.21 11.55 -25.14
N GLY A 647 2.15 10.77 -25.36
CA GLY A 647 0.82 10.93 -24.78
C GLY A 647 0.78 10.80 -23.26
N SER A 648 1.80 10.18 -22.65
CA SER A 648 1.97 10.13 -21.20
C SER A 648 3.11 11.04 -20.74
N THR A 649 4.35 10.77 -21.18
CA THR A 649 5.55 11.41 -20.60
C THR A 649 5.60 12.92 -20.84
N TRP A 650 5.37 13.34 -22.08
CA TRP A 650 5.45 14.74 -22.48
C TRP A 650 4.14 15.47 -22.20
N ARG A 651 3.00 14.85 -22.56
CA ARG A 651 1.65 15.41 -22.33
C ARG A 651 1.45 15.85 -20.89
N SER A 652 1.87 15.05 -19.90
CA SER A 652 1.77 15.36 -18.47
C SER A 652 2.28 16.76 -18.07
N VAL A 653 3.28 17.29 -18.77
CA VAL A 653 3.89 18.60 -18.45
C VAL A 653 3.55 19.72 -19.43
N VAL A 654 2.72 19.46 -20.44
CA VAL A 654 2.26 20.48 -21.40
C VAL A 654 0.75 20.62 -21.46
N ASP A 655 0.02 19.58 -21.06
CA ASP A 655 -1.43 19.57 -21.12
C ASP A 655 -2.01 20.66 -20.20
N PRO A 656 -2.96 21.49 -20.68
CA PRO A 656 -3.54 22.59 -19.92
C PRO A 656 -4.48 22.14 -18.79
N GLY A 657 -5.08 20.95 -18.86
CA GLY A 657 -6.00 20.46 -17.83
C GLY A 657 -5.34 19.88 -16.59
N VAL A 658 -4.00 19.85 -16.55
CA VAL A 658 -3.22 19.45 -15.37
C VAL A 658 -2.10 20.45 -15.07
N LYS A 659 -1.65 20.49 -13.81
CA LYS A 659 -0.68 21.48 -13.30
C LYS A 659 0.63 20.85 -12.80
N PHE A 660 0.95 19.64 -13.24
CA PHE A 660 2.18 18.96 -12.85
C PHE A 660 3.42 19.78 -13.23
N THR A 661 4.35 19.93 -12.29
CA THR A 661 5.61 20.64 -12.53
C THR A 661 6.63 19.72 -13.19
N TYR A 662 6.68 18.47 -12.73
CA TYR A 662 7.61 17.45 -13.18
C TYR A 662 6.91 16.12 -13.40
N ASN A 663 7.43 15.34 -14.35
CA ASN A 663 7.08 13.95 -14.54
C ASN A 663 8.37 13.12 -14.65
N VAL A 664 8.39 11.94 -14.03
CA VAL A 664 9.55 11.05 -13.92
C VAL A 664 9.14 9.69 -14.43
N THR A 665 9.79 9.21 -15.50
CA THR A 665 9.37 8.02 -16.23
C THR A 665 10.51 6.99 -16.30
N PRO A 666 10.76 6.18 -15.26
CA PRO A 666 11.70 5.07 -15.31
C PRO A 666 11.15 3.91 -16.15
N HIS A 667 11.97 3.32 -17.02
CA HIS A 667 11.59 2.19 -17.87
C HIS A 667 12.21 0.87 -17.40
N MET A 668 11.41 -0.18 -17.39
CA MET A 668 11.90 -1.56 -17.45
C MET A 668 12.45 -1.85 -18.86
N VAL A 669 13.56 -2.60 -18.95
CA VAL A 669 14.06 -3.14 -20.21
C VAL A 669 14.50 -4.60 -20.06
N GLY A 670 14.51 -5.38 -21.13
CA GLY A 670 14.88 -6.80 -21.10
C GLY A 670 13.77 -7.71 -21.59
N ASN A 671 13.94 -9.02 -21.48
CA ASN A 671 12.92 -10.00 -21.84
C ASN A 671 12.51 -10.81 -20.60
N LEU A 672 11.21 -11.03 -20.43
CA LEU A 672 10.65 -12.03 -19.53
C LEU A 672 10.15 -13.20 -20.39
N GLY A 673 10.98 -14.23 -20.54
CA GLY A 673 10.77 -15.23 -21.59
C GLY A 673 10.85 -14.58 -22.97
N ASP A 674 9.75 -14.63 -23.71
CA ASP A 674 9.53 -14.02 -25.02
C ASP A 674 8.74 -12.70 -24.97
N LEU A 675 8.38 -12.21 -23.79
CA LEU A 675 7.76 -10.89 -23.61
C LEU A 675 8.85 -9.81 -23.52
N PRO A 676 9.05 -8.96 -24.55
CA PRO A 676 10.01 -7.87 -24.48
C PRO A 676 9.46 -6.71 -23.66
N PHE A 677 10.36 -6.08 -22.91
CA PHE A 677 10.17 -4.75 -22.33
C PHE A 677 11.27 -3.84 -22.88
N ASP A 678 10.90 -2.70 -23.45
CA ASP A 678 11.87 -1.77 -24.03
C ASP A 678 11.40 -0.31 -24.00
N GLY A 679 12.36 0.60 -23.98
CA GLY A 679 12.15 2.02 -24.23
C GLY A 679 13.23 2.91 -23.64
N GLN A 680 12.86 4.13 -23.23
CA GLN A 680 13.80 5.14 -22.75
C GLN A 680 13.30 5.85 -21.50
N THR A 681 14.08 5.75 -20.43
CA THR A 681 13.82 6.49 -19.19
C THR A 681 13.92 8.01 -19.38
N ALA A 682 12.95 8.78 -18.89
CA ALA A 682 12.89 10.23 -19.09
C ALA A 682 12.49 11.02 -17.84
N ILE A 683 12.88 12.30 -17.80
CA ILE A 683 12.38 13.27 -16.82
C ILE A 683 11.97 14.54 -17.56
N THR A 684 10.73 14.99 -17.39
CA THR A 684 10.19 16.17 -18.06
C THR A 684 9.75 17.27 -17.08
N GLN A 685 9.70 18.51 -17.55
CA GLN A 685 9.32 19.69 -16.76
C GLN A 685 8.41 20.64 -17.54
N ARG A 686 7.37 21.13 -16.86
CA ARG A 686 6.47 22.17 -17.36
C ARG A 686 7.18 23.51 -17.48
N GLY A 687 6.92 24.22 -18.58
CA GLY A 687 7.47 25.56 -18.83
C GLY A 687 8.99 25.63 -18.97
N LEU A 688 9.66 24.51 -19.29
CA LEU A 688 11.10 24.49 -19.52
C LEU A 688 11.46 25.20 -20.84
N THR A 689 12.40 26.15 -20.77
CA THR A 689 12.83 27.00 -21.90
C THR A 689 14.23 26.64 -22.39
N ALA A 690 14.62 25.37 -22.28
CA ALA A 690 15.95 24.89 -22.70
C ALA A 690 16.22 25.18 -24.20
N LYS A 691 17.46 25.56 -24.53
CA LYS A 691 17.88 25.86 -25.91
C LYS A 691 17.90 24.59 -26.78
N LYS A 692 18.54 23.53 -26.31
CA LYS A 692 18.56 22.22 -27.00
C LYS A 692 17.35 21.37 -26.63
N LYS A 693 16.66 20.86 -27.65
CA LYS A 693 15.50 19.95 -27.55
C LYS A 693 15.95 18.48 -27.62
N CYS A 694 15.15 17.58 -27.06
CA CYS A 694 15.33 16.12 -27.21
C CYS A 694 14.04 15.46 -27.70
N ASN A 695 14.18 14.30 -28.32
CA ASN A 695 13.07 13.41 -28.67
C ASN A 695 13.45 11.98 -28.30
N TYR A 696 12.45 11.14 -28.10
CA TYR A 696 12.64 9.70 -28.11
C TYR A 696 13.21 9.23 -29.45
N VAL A 697 14.01 8.17 -29.42
CA VAL A 697 14.47 7.46 -30.61
C VAL A 697 13.25 6.89 -31.33
N GLY A 698 13.16 7.15 -32.63
CA GLY A 698 12.00 6.81 -33.46
C GLY A 698 10.92 7.89 -33.50
N ASN A 699 11.04 8.98 -32.72
CA ASN A 699 10.05 10.05 -32.62
C ASN A 699 10.43 11.35 -33.38
N ARG A 700 11.32 11.30 -34.38
CA ARG A 700 11.81 12.55 -35.01
C ARG A 700 10.83 13.20 -35.98
N LYS A 701 10.12 12.40 -36.77
CA LYS A 701 9.19 12.85 -37.81
C LYS A 701 7.94 11.97 -37.78
N LEU A 702 6.79 12.60 -38.03
CA LEU A 702 5.56 11.91 -38.39
C LEU A 702 5.72 11.36 -39.83
N ARG A 703 5.11 10.20 -40.08
CA ARG A 703 5.05 9.55 -41.39
C ARG A 703 3.59 9.46 -41.87
N PRO A 704 3.33 9.31 -43.18
CA PRO A 704 1.97 9.21 -43.71
C PRO A 704 1.14 8.10 -43.08
N GLU A 705 1.77 6.99 -42.69
CA GLU A 705 1.11 5.85 -42.01
C GLU A 705 0.80 6.09 -40.53
N ASP A 706 1.31 7.17 -39.93
CA ASP A 706 1.03 7.46 -38.52
C ASP A 706 -0.36 8.10 -38.35
N VAL A 707 -0.97 7.84 -37.19
CA VAL A 707 -2.19 8.53 -36.76
C VAL A 707 -1.97 10.04 -36.77
N SER A 708 -2.83 10.77 -37.49
CA SER A 708 -2.68 12.21 -37.72
C SER A 708 -2.65 13.03 -36.43
N SER A 709 -3.36 12.60 -35.38
CA SER A 709 -3.36 13.21 -34.05
C SER A 709 -1.98 13.23 -33.39
N TYR A 710 -1.07 12.33 -33.77
CA TYR A 710 0.30 12.25 -33.24
C TYR A 710 1.25 13.29 -33.84
N LYS A 711 0.78 14.14 -34.77
CA LYS A 711 1.56 15.27 -35.29
C LYS A 711 2.14 16.14 -34.18
N ARG A 712 1.41 16.32 -33.07
CA ARG A 712 1.85 17.10 -31.91
C ARG A 712 2.92 16.40 -31.07
N TYR A 713 3.00 15.07 -31.12
CA TYR A 713 3.97 14.25 -30.40
C TYR A 713 5.31 14.14 -31.12
N ALA A 714 5.28 14.22 -32.45
CA ALA A 714 6.48 14.16 -33.28
C ALA A 714 7.49 15.28 -32.97
N GLY A 715 8.76 14.92 -33.08
CA GLY A 715 9.90 15.81 -33.11
C GLY A 715 10.43 16.26 -31.74
N PRO A 716 11.56 16.99 -31.73
CA PRO A 716 12.22 17.41 -30.51
C PRO A 716 11.36 18.33 -29.63
N LYS A 717 11.32 18.06 -28.32
CA LYS A 717 10.63 18.85 -27.30
C LYS A 717 11.62 19.51 -26.33
N ARG A 718 11.25 20.69 -25.82
CA ARG A 718 12.03 21.45 -24.83
C ARG A 718 11.85 20.92 -23.41
N GLN A 719 10.76 20.21 -23.16
CA GLN A 719 10.32 19.80 -21.82
C GLN A 719 11.15 18.67 -21.22
N PHE A 720 11.92 17.93 -22.01
CA PHE A 720 12.86 16.94 -21.47
C PHE A 720 14.01 17.64 -20.71
N ILE A 721 14.09 17.38 -19.41
CA ILE A 721 15.24 17.76 -18.58
C ILE A 721 16.41 16.82 -18.92
N THR A 722 16.12 15.53 -18.96
CA THR A 722 17.10 14.47 -19.22
C THR A 722 16.37 13.26 -19.81
N LEU A 723 17.07 12.52 -20.68
CA LEU A 723 16.57 11.34 -21.37
C LEU A 723 17.68 10.29 -21.38
N ALA A 724 17.40 9.06 -20.96
CA ALA A 724 18.33 7.96 -21.13
C ALA A 724 18.43 7.60 -22.62
N PRO A 725 19.63 7.31 -23.14
CA PRO A 725 19.76 6.89 -24.52
C PRO A 725 19.09 5.52 -24.73
N TRP A 726 18.69 5.21 -25.96
CA TRP A 726 18.38 3.84 -26.35
C TRP A 726 19.67 3.11 -26.79
N VAL A 727 19.56 1.81 -27.07
CA VAL A 727 20.71 0.99 -27.51
C VAL A 727 21.39 1.56 -28.76
N ARG A 728 20.64 2.28 -29.60
CA ARG A 728 21.15 2.99 -30.79
C ARG A 728 20.72 4.45 -30.79
N LYS A 729 21.50 5.30 -31.48
CA LYS A 729 21.08 6.66 -31.84
C LYS A 729 19.85 6.63 -32.76
N ASP A 730 19.11 7.73 -32.74
CA ASP A 730 17.95 7.94 -33.60
C ASP A 730 18.30 7.92 -35.09
N GLY A 731 17.35 7.52 -35.93
CA GLY A 731 17.60 7.25 -37.35
C GLY A 731 16.35 6.79 -38.12
N PRO A 732 16.53 6.25 -39.34
CA PRO A 732 15.41 5.74 -40.14
C PRO A 732 14.65 4.62 -39.42
N ARG A 733 13.31 4.66 -39.39
CA ARG A 733 12.47 3.66 -38.69
C ARG A 733 12.74 2.22 -39.12
N ALA A 734 13.09 1.98 -40.38
CA ALA A 734 13.48 0.65 -40.86
C ALA A 734 14.71 0.08 -40.12
N GLN A 735 15.70 0.93 -39.83
CA GLN A 735 16.90 0.53 -39.09
C GLN A 735 16.61 0.35 -37.60
N LEU A 736 15.72 1.17 -37.04
CA LEU A 736 15.30 1.04 -35.63
C LEU A 736 14.52 -0.26 -35.43
N ARG A 737 13.58 -0.59 -36.31
CA ARG A 737 12.85 -1.89 -36.30
C ARG A 737 13.80 -3.08 -36.38
N LYS A 738 14.78 -3.05 -37.31
CA LYS A 738 15.82 -4.09 -37.39
C LYS A 738 16.63 -4.20 -36.09
N THR A 739 16.81 -3.10 -35.36
CA THR A 739 17.50 -3.10 -34.07
C THR A 739 16.62 -3.70 -32.98
N GLY A 740 15.33 -3.32 -32.90
CA GLY A 740 14.35 -3.90 -31.98
C GLY A 740 14.22 -5.42 -32.14
N ALA A 741 14.00 -5.88 -33.38
CA ALA A 741 13.91 -7.31 -33.69
C ALA A 741 15.18 -8.10 -33.32
N ALA A 742 16.36 -7.46 -33.38
CA ALA A 742 17.62 -8.08 -33.00
C ALA A 742 17.86 -8.10 -31.48
N LEU A 743 17.06 -7.40 -30.66
CA LEU A 743 17.11 -7.44 -29.19
C LEU A 743 16.21 -8.54 -28.61
N LEU A 744 15.20 -8.97 -29.36
CA LEU A 744 14.24 -9.99 -28.93
C LEU A 744 14.92 -11.29 -28.48
N ALA A 745 14.31 -11.95 -27.50
CA ALA A 745 14.74 -13.27 -27.05
C ALA A 745 14.69 -14.27 -28.20
N ALA A 746 15.70 -15.13 -28.32
CA ALA A 746 15.85 -16.11 -29.40
C ALA A 746 15.93 -15.52 -30.83
N SER A 747 16.32 -14.25 -30.98
CA SER A 747 16.57 -13.65 -32.30
C SER A 747 17.77 -14.25 -33.04
N GLY A 748 18.68 -14.93 -32.33
CA GLY A 748 19.93 -15.48 -32.86
C GLY A 748 20.93 -14.40 -33.31
N LYS A 749 20.65 -13.12 -33.04
CA LYS A 749 21.51 -12.01 -33.45
C LYS A 749 22.51 -11.65 -32.36
N LYS A 750 23.63 -11.02 -32.75
CA LYS A 750 24.64 -10.48 -31.82
C LYS A 750 24.08 -9.49 -30.78
N MET A 751 22.93 -8.88 -31.08
CA MET A 751 22.24 -7.92 -30.21
C MET A 751 21.23 -8.57 -29.26
N GLU A 752 21.04 -9.89 -29.33
CA GLU A 752 20.02 -10.58 -28.54
C GLU A 752 20.14 -10.24 -27.05
N ASN A 753 19.03 -9.77 -26.47
CA ASN A 753 18.91 -9.35 -25.08
C ASN A 753 19.99 -8.34 -24.63
N ARG A 754 20.56 -7.55 -25.55
CA ARG A 754 21.54 -6.48 -25.24
C ARG A 754 20.89 -5.13 -24.97
N TYR A 755 19.78 -5.14 -24.21
CA TYR A 755 19.15 -3.92 -23.72
C TYR A 755 20.09 -3.14 -22.80
N LEU A 756 19.91 -1.82 -22.79
CA LEU A 756 20.77 -0.89 -22.06
C LEU A 756 20.31 -0.70 -20.61
N GLU A 757 21.21 -0.91 -19.65
CA GLU A 757 20.99 -0.55 -18.25
C GLU A 757 21.69 0.78 -17.89
N THR A 758 20.93 1.74 -17.37
CA THR A 758 21.42 3.08 -17.01
C THR A 758 20.45 3.78 -16.03
N ALA A 759 20.58 5.09 -15.85
CA ALA A 759 19.63 5.93 -15.12
C ALA A 759 19.59 7.36 -15.71
N ALA A 760 18.53 8.08 -15.40
CA ALA A 760 18.44 9.53 -15.59
C ALA A 760 18.36 10.22 -14.23
N ILE A 761 19.19 11.24 -14.02
CA ILE A 761 19.37 11.91 -12.72
C ILE A 761 19.10 13.40 -12.88
N ALA A 762 18.23 13.97 -12.05
CA ALA A 762 17.92 15.40 -12.09
C ALA A 762 17.66 16.00 -10.70
N ASP A 763 18.05 17.25 -10.51
CA ASP A 763 17.56 18.08 -9.40
C ASP A 763 16.23 18.73 -9.79
N LEU A 764 15.21 18.60 -8.94
CA LEU A 764 13.84 19.08 -9.20
C LEU A 764 13.42 20.13 -8.16
N PRO A 765 13.93 21.37 -8.22
CA PRO A 765 13.62 22.43 -7.27
C PRO A 765 12.18 22.94 -7.38
N PHE A 766 11.70 23.53 -6.28
CA PHE A 766 10.43 24.26 -6.22
C PHE A 766 10.69 25.66 -5.65
N PRO A 767 10.50 26.75 -6.44
CA PRO A 767 9.95 26.77 -7.81
C PRO A 767 10.88 26.16 -8.87
N PRO A 768 10.33 25.68 -10.01
CA PRO A 768 11.12 25.05 -11.06
C PRO A 768 12.03 26.05 -11.78
N LYS A 769 13.25 25.62 -12.12
CA LYS A 769 14.16 26.41 -12.96
C LYS A 769 13.72 26.35 -14.43
N LYS A 770 13.23 27.47 -14.97
CA LYS A 770 12.83 27.59 -16.38
C LYS A 770 14.01 27.55 -17.36
N LYS A 771 15.18 28.06 -16.95
CA LYS A 771 16.43 28.03 -17.73
C LYS A 771 17.36 26.98 -17.15
N ARG A 772 17.45 25.81 -17.78
CA ARG A 772 18.43 24.75 -17.48
C ARG A 772 19.45 24.67 -18.62
N LYS A 773 20.64 24.12 -18.32
CA LYS A 773 21.56 23.66 -19.38
C LYS A 773 20.82 22.64 -20.26
N ASN A 774 21.13 22.65 -21.54
CA ASN A 774 20.58 21.82 -22.63
C ASN A 774 20.11 20.43 -22.20
N CYS A 775 19.05 19.90 -22.83
CA CYS A 775 18.65 18.51 -22.61
C CYS A 775 19.85 17.55 -22.80
N ILE A 776 20.04 16.67 -21.81
CA ILE A 776 21.16 15.73 -21.72
C ILE A 776 20.64 14.34 -22.09
N SER A 777 21.22 13.75 -23.12
CA SER A 777 20.91 12.42 -23.64
C SER A 777 22.16 11.64 -23.96
#